data_AF-A0A7C6ZRB6-F1
#
_entry.id   AF-A0A7C6ZRB6-F1
#
_cell.length_a   1.000
_cell.length_b   1.000
_cell.length_c   1.000
_cell.angle_alpha   90.00
_cell.angle_beta   90.00
_cell.angle_gamma   90.00
#
_symmetry.space_group_name_H-M   'P 1'
#
loop_
_entity.id
_entity.type
_entity.pdbx_description
1 polymer ?
#
loop_
_entity_poly.entity_id
_entity_poly.type
_entity_poly.pdbx_seq_one_letter_code
_entity_poly.pdbx_strand_id
1 'polypeptide(L)'
;MVTRLHFALAVALLSLLTSCAPTIPVILSGGPNPPILDPNLLGRPNRNIQLITDLAALEACLDAGFSAYGATLQTTNVRSDADVAACRVGRLPRGTLVELVDYTAIRAPVTQAATPTLAIPTPTPAPQPPPGPQIGYIEDIQPLFERTCSACHNAAAKLMGLQTTAYAPLMAGSINGPVVVPGDPEASKLWEMIGSGKMPLTGPLPMEERQLVYDWIKAGAAERRAPAPAAPNPPAQPSMAGQDGETWLTIGADVKMDSVPDGCAASGDQPLYVSSDLILPISCGAVPNQAALTAVLAKVGLAPANSAQSTASSRDVAPAPAAGDVTTATIDAPTSSAPVAAAVPRAGAIANAGAVGIRAAALGLPAATEGDPYMTPRGGFCLEQRLPDNTRGITAIAFAPDGRMFLALDSSLAGDVDPLILYDAYHPSRSVAVYDWVNNSTKYDEIMVESSRITGLDYADGALYLSRAGEVGRIPDGGGYEKLADGFAVESRLFHANNGIVISDGWVYVSAGGVRDGYVEGPIVGVSEDSAQQIVSGGNPYAARIVRAPLGELLSQRTIAAFSTAARGVRNPYGITADPAGRIWFTDNGATNVPDEISAGDEVNLLDPGAIGGSEGATPYYGFPLALNGAPPDWYTAPVATLVNSAAPTGIAWAYDTIYFGVYGRYPGLYRLGRAADGSVAAERILHGWPILAVATAPDGALWIGMGNGGLYRVTPGCNN
;
A
#
# COMPACT_ATOMS: atom_id res chain seq x y z
N MET A 1 -44.15 5.68 65.60
CA MET A 1 -43.00 6.50 65.15
C MET A 1 -41.70 5.73 65.43
N VAL A 2 -40.54 6.21 64.98
CA VAL A 2 -39.23 5.50 65.03
C VAL A 2 -39.23 4.18 64.23
N THR A 3 -39.20 4.30 62.90
CA THR A 3 -38.78 3.20 61.96
C THR A 3 -38.57 3.72 60.54
N ARG A 4 -39.41 4.67 60.08
CA ARG A 4 -39.29 5.26 58.73
C ARG A 4 -38.19 6.32 58.52
N LEU A 5 -37.44 6.70 59.57
CA LEU A 5 -36.48 7.82 59.47
C LEU A 5 -35.07 7.40 59.03
N HIS A 6 -34.66 6.15 59.26
CA HIS A 6 -33.30 5.69 58.92
C HIS A 6 -33.11 5.36 57.42
N PHE A 7 -34.19 5.09 56.68
CA PHE A 7 -34.10 4.75 55.26
C PHE A 7 -33.94 5.97 54.35
N ALA A 8 -34.43 7.15 54.76
CA ALA A 8 -34.35 8.37 53.97
C ALA A 8 -32.93 8.97 53.94
N LEU A 9 -32.19 8.85 55.05
CA LEU A 9 -30.86 9.47 55.17
C LEU A 9 -29.77 8.71 54.38
N ALA A 10 -29.92 7.39 54.21
CA ALA A 10 -29.00 6.56 53.44
C ALA A 10 -29.06 6.84 51.93
N VAL A 11 -30.25 7.14 51.39
CA VAL A 11 -30.44 7.39 49.96
C VAL A 11 -29.90 8.77 49.56
N ALA A 12 -30.05 9.79 50.42
CA ALA A 12 -29.59 11.15 50.15
C ALA A 12 -28.05 11.30 50.13
N LEU A 13 -27.32 10.45 50.87
CA LEU A 13 -25.85 10.51 50.93
C LEU A 13 -25.18 9.81 49.73
N LEU A 14 -25.87 8.88 49.08
CA LEU A 14 -25.34 8.12 47.93
C LEU A 14 -25.50 8.87 46.59
N SER A 15 -26.31 9.94 46.56
CA SER A 15 -26.64 10.73 45.37
C SER A 15 -25.80 12.01 45.20
N LEU A 16 -24.74 12.21 46.00
CA LEU A 16 -23.88 13.40 46.01
C LEU A 16 -22.39 13.09 45.76
N LEU A 17 -22.06 11.87 45.30
CA LEU A 17 -20.69 11.41 45.04
C LEU A 17 -20.44 10.93 43.60
N THR A 18 -21.42 11.07 42.69
CA THR A 18 -21.35 10.60 41.29
C THR A 18 -20.94 11.67 40.28
N SER A 19 -20.64 12.89 40.71
CA SER A 19 -20.35 14.05 39.84
C SER A 19 -18.87 14.44 39.81
N CYS A 20 -17.95 13.46 39.78
CA CYS A 20 -16.51 13.68 39.51
C CYS A 20 -15.79 12.37 39.15
N ALA A 21 -16.20 11.71 38.05
CA ALA A 21 -15.41 10.66 37.42
C ALA A 21 -14.61 11.28 36.25
N PRO A 22 -13.30 11.02 36.10
CA PRO A 22 -12.59 11.39 34.89
C PRO A 22 -13.16 10.59 33.71
N THR A 23 -13.24 11.22 32.54
CA THR A 23 -13.58 10.52 31.30
C THR A 23 -12.46 9.54 30.96
N ILE A 24 -12.68 8.25 31.25
CA ILE A 24 -11.78 7.18 30.81
C ILE A 24 -11.72 7.25 29.28
N PRO A 25 -10.53 7.39 28.66
CA PRO A 25 -10.42 7.39 27.21
C PRO A 25 -10.92 6.04 26.67
N VAL A 26 -11.78 6.09 25.65
CA VAL A 26 -12.18 4.88 24.93
C VAL A 26 -10.94 4.35 24.23
N ILE A 27 -10.44 3.19 24.69
CA ILE A 27 -9.33 2.51 24.03
C ILE A 27 -9.84 2.03 22.67
N LEU A 28 -9.36 2.65 21.60
CA LEU A 28 -9.69 2.30 20.21
C LEU A 28 -8.94 1.03 19.76
N SER A 29 -9.20 -0.08 20.45
CA SER A 29 -8.65 -1.38 20.13
C SER A 29 -9.30 -1.96 18.87
N GLY A 30 -8.50 -2.31 17.85
CA GLY A 30 -8.98 -2.99 16.65
C GLY A 30 -8.75 -2.22 15.34
N GLY A 31 -7.57 -1.61 15.16
CA GLY A 31 -7.13 -1.21 13.83
C GLY A 31 -6.79 -2.41 12.94
N PRO A 32 -6.71 -2.23 11.61
CA PRO A 32 -6.10 -3.22 10.73
C PRO A 32 -4.64 -3.44 11.15
N ASN A 33 -4.18 -4.69 11.15
CA ASN A 33 -2.81 -5.01 11.56
C ASN A 33 -1.80 -4.36 10.60
N PRO A 34 -0.76 -3.66 11.09
CA PRO A 34 0.32 -3.14 10.24
C PRO A 34 1.05 -4.34 9.58
N PRO A 35 1.00 -4.54 8.25
CA PRO A 35 1.35 -5.86 7.69
C PRO A 35 2.86 -6.16 7.54
N ILE A 36 3.72 -5.62 8.42
CA ILE A 36 5.19 -5.67 8.28
C ILE A 36 5.80 -6.82 9.08
N LEU A 37 5.70 -8.03 8.49
CA LEU A 37 6.43 -9.25 8.89
C LEU A 37 6.93 -10.02 7.66
N ASP A 38 7.49 -9.32 6.67
CA ASP A 38 8.08 -9.94 5.47
C ASP A 38 9.50 -10.49 5.76
N PRO A 39 9.76 -11.80 5.54
CA PRO A 39 11.09 -12.39 5.65
C PRO A 39 11.94 -12.35 4.36
N ASN A 40 11.54 -11.63 3.30
CA ASN A 40 12.24 -11.61 1.99
C ASN A 40 13.68 -11.04 1.99
N LEU A 41 14.22 -10.58 3.11
CA LEU A 41 15.57 -10.05 3.26
C LEU A 41 16.74 -11.01 2.88
N LEU A 42 16.50 -12.27 2.44
CA LEU A 42 17.55 -13.31 2.27
C LEU A 42 17.49 -14.28 1.03
N GLY A 43 16.32 -14.66 0.47
CA GLY A 43 16.01 -15.32 -0.86
C GLY A 43 16.73 -16.60 -1.45
N ARG A 44 15.97 -17.59 -2.05
CA ARG A 44 16.38 -18.55 -3.18
C ARG A 44 15.31 -19.64 -3.65
N PRO A 45 15.45 -20.35 -4.83
CA PRO A 45 14.45 -21.28 -5.48
C PRO A 45 14.93 -22.71 -6.05
N ASN A 46 14.33 -23.30 -7.13
CA ASN A 46 13.73 -24.70 -7.10
C ASN A 46 13.23 -25.47 -8.46
N ARG A 47 13.01 -26.85 -8.55
CA ARG A 47 12.14 -27.78 -9.48
C ARG A 47 11.48 -29.26 -9.05
N ASN A 48 10.13 -29.62 -9.25
CA ASN A 48 9.07 -30.83 -9.17
C ASN A 48 8.15 -31.51 -7.98
N ILE A 49 6.79 -31.86 -8.15
CA ILE A 49 5.82 -32.71 -7.28
C ILE A 49 4.34 -33.03 -7.80
N GLN A 50 3.52 -33.88 -7.10
CA GLN A 50 2.01 -34.00 -7.13
C GLN A 50 1.31 -33.09 -6.09
N LEU A 51 0.24 -32.35 -6.42
CA LEU A 51 -0.40 -31.34 -5.52
C LEU A 51 -1.52 -31.84 -4.58
N ILE A 52 -1.72 -31.08 -3.49
CA ILE A 52 -2.96 -30.97 -2.68
C ILE A 52 -3.46 -29.51 -2.79
N THR A 53 -4.78 -29.26 -2.68
CA THR A 53 -5.41 -27.94 -2.90
C THR A 53 -6.07 -27.30 -1.68
N ASP A 54 -6.44 -28.09 -0.68
CA ASP A 54 -7.29 -27.71 0.44
C ASP A 54 -7.14 -28.71 1.61
N LEU A 55 -7.75 -28.40 2.76
CA LEU A 55 -7.63 -29.22 3.97
C LEU A 55 -8.33 -30.59 3.83
N ALA A 56 -9.47 -30.68 3.14
CA ALA A 56 -10.18 -31.95 2.99
C ALA A 56 -9.39 -32.94 2.11
N ALA A 57 -8.71 -32.44 1.07
CA ALA A 57 -7.77 -33.21 0.26
C ALA A 57 -6.47 -33.59 1.01
N LEU A 58 -6.11 -32.86 2.07
CA LEU A 58 -5.02 -33.24 2.99
C LEU A 58 -5.44 -34.35 3.95
N GLU A 59 -6.55 -34.18 4.65
CA GLU A 59 -7.12 -35.18 5.58
C GLU A 59 -7.28 -36.54 4.86
N ALA A 60 -7.87 -36.54 3.66
CA ALA A 60 -8.05 -37.75 2.85
C ALA A 60 -6.75 -38.39 2.32
N CYS A 61 -5.61 -37.67 2.28
CA CYS A 61 -4.30 -38.26 1.97
C CYS A 61 -3.74 -39.03 3.17
N LEU A 62 -3.89 -38.44 4.38
CA LEU A 62 -3.41 -39.00 5.64
C LEU A 62 -4.24 -40.23 6.05
N ASP A 63 -5.58 -40.15 5.95
CA ASP A 63 -6.53 -41.26 6.17
C ASP A 63 -6.24 -42.48 5.28
N ALA A 64 -5.67 -42.26 4.09
CA ALA A 64 -5.27 -43.32 3.15
C ALA A 64 -3.93 -43.99 3.52
N GLY A 65 -3.26 -43.56 4.59
CA GLY A 65 -2.00 -44.11 5.09
C GLY A 65 -0.74 -43.64 4.35
N PHE A 66 -0.79 -42.47 3.69
CA PHE A 66 0.37 -41.85 3.04
C PHE A 66 0.83 -40.60 3.80
N SER A 67 2.15 -40.39 3.93
CA SER A 67 2.69 -39.08 4.29
C SER A 67 2.22 -38.02 3.29
N ALA A 68 1.80 -36.86 3.78
CA ALA A 68 1.67 -35.66 2.97
C ALA A 68 2.87 -34.73 3.24
N TYR A 69 3.01 -33.69 2.43
CA TYR A 69 3.98 -32.62 2.67
C TYR A 69 3.32 -31.28 2.44
N GLY A 70 3.62 -30.33 3.33
CA GLY A 70 3.17 -28.96 3.25
C GLY A 70 4.33 -27.98 3.41
N ALA A 71 4.07 -26.70 3.24
CA ALA A 71 5.01 -25.68 3.71
C ALA A 71 4.32 -24.76 4.69
N THR A 72 5.07 -24.34 5.70
CA THR A 72 4.64 -23.35 6.68
C THR A 72 4.30 -22.01 6.00
N LEU A 73 3.04 -21.59 6.07
CA LEU A 73 2.54 -20.30 5.57
C LEU A 73 3.21 -19.13 6.28
N GLN A 74 3.60 -19.34 7.54
CA GLN A 74 4.36 -18.43 8.39
C GLN A 74 5.21 -19.20 9.41
N THR A 75 6.10 -18.54 10.16
CA THR A 75 6.96 -19.23 11.15
C THR A 75 6.10 -19.86 12.24
N THR A 76 5.98 -21.18 12.23
CA THR A 76 4.99 -21.95 12.98
C THR A 76 5.62 -22.56 14.23
N ASN A 77 5.01 -22.35 15.40
CA ASN A 77 5.44 -23.02 16.62
C ASN A 77 5.09 -24.50 16.55
N VAL A 78 6.05 -25.38 16.83
CA VAL A 78 5.82 -26.82 16.98
C VAL A 78 5.54 -27.11 18.45
N ARG A 79 4.44 -27.80 18.72
CA ARG A 79 3.94 -28.07 20.06
C ARG A 79 3.95 -29.55 20.41
N SER A 80 3.97 -29.82 21.71
CA SER A 80 3.93 -31.17 22.28
C SER A 80 2.54 -31.82 22.27
N ASP A 81 1.49 -31.07 21.92
CA ASP A 81 0.10 -31.51 21.88
C ASP A 81 -0.71 -30.60 20.92
N ALA A 82 -1.91 -31.03 20.54
CA ALA A 82 -2.80 -30.39 19.56
C ALA A 82 -3.62 -29.21 20.17
N ASP A 83 -2.95 -28.24 20.79
CA ASP A 83 -3.58 -27.09 21.47
C ASP A 83 -2.69 -25.83 21.37
N VAL A 84 -3.28 -24.65 21.12
CA VAL A 84 -2.58 -23.35 21.15
C VAL A 84 -1.88 -23.03 22.49
N ALA A 85 -2.28 -23.68 23.58
CA ALA A 85 -1.68 -23.58 24.90
C ALA A 85 -0.60 -24.66 25.18
N ALA A 86 -0.50 -25.71 24.36
CA ALA A 86 0.46 -26.80 24.57
C ALA A 86 1.92 -26.32 24.48
N CYS A 87 2.83 -26.98 25.21
CA CYS A 87 4.21 -26.51 25.31
C CYS A 87 4.90 -26.49 23.95
N ARG A 88 5.68 -25.44 23.71
CA ARG A 88 6.49 -25.34 22.49
C ARG A 88 7.72 -26.22 22.62
N VAL A 89 7.93 -27.09 21.63
CA VAL A 89 9.13 -27.94 21.52
C VAL A 89 10.18 -27.24 20.64
N GLY A 90 9.72 -26.48 19.65
CA GLY A 90 10.54 -25.66 18.77
C GLY A 90 9.69 -24.79 17.85
N ARG A 91 10.27 -24.29 16.77
CA ARG A 91 9.53 -23.62 15.68
C ARG A 91 10.11 -23.99 14.32
N LEU A 92 9.27 -23.90 13.29
CA LEU A 92 9.63 -24.12 11.89
C LEU A 92 9.49 -22.79 11.15
N PRO A 93 10.57 -22.24 10.56
CA PRO A 93 10.53 -20.99 9.78
C PRO A 93 9.48 -21.00 8.67
N ARG A 94 9.00 -19.82 8.23
CA ARG A 94 8.12 -19.67 7.04
C ARG A 94 8.77 -20.28 5.78
N GLY A 95 7.99 -20.97 4.96
CA GLY A 95 8.47 -21.63 3.74
C GLY A 95 9.28 -22.91 3.99
N THR A 96 9.40 -23.35 5.25
CA THR A 96 9.96 -24.66 5.59
C THR A 96 9.01 -25.75 5.10
N LEU A 97 9.54 -26.63 4.26
CA LEU A 97 8.90 -27.86 3.84
C LEU A 97 8.81 -28.83 5.03
N VAL A 98 7.60 -29.29 5.34
CA VAL A 98 7.32 -30.21 6.45
C VAL A 98 6.69 -31.49 5.93
N GLU A 99 7.07 -32.62 6.50
CA GLU A 99 6.34 -33.88 6.33
C GLU A 99 5.20 -33.92 7.35
N LEU A 100 4.01 -34.28 6.87
CA LEU A 100 2.76 -34.38 7.61
C LEU A 100 2.38 -35.87 7.64
N VAL A 101 2.17 -36.42 8.83
CA VAL A 101 2.02 -37.87 9.02
C VAL A 101 0.69 -38.30 9.64
N ASP A 102 -0.04 -37.37 10.28
CA ASP A 102 -1.35 -37.61 10.90
C ASP A 102 -2.05 -36.27 11.17
N TYR A 103 -3.30 -36.27 11.66
CA TYR A 103 -4.04 -35.06 12.06
C TYR A 103 -5.00 -35.26 13.24
N THR A 104 -5.56 -34.18 13.78
CA THR A 104 -6.47 -34.17 14.93
C THR A 104 -7.39 -32.95 14.87
N ALA A 105 -8.72 -33.16 14.88
CA ALA A 105 -9.72 -32.09 14.73
C ALA A 105 -10.59 -31.93 15.99
N ILE A 106 -10.69 -30.72 16.53
CA ILE A 106 -11.34 -30.39 17.81
C ILE A 106 -12.64 -29.63 17.55
N ARG A 107 -13.79 -30.21 17.91
CA ARG A 107 -15.13 -29.64 17.67
C ARG A 107 -15.90 -29.45 18.99
N ALA A 108 -16.42 -28.25 19.23
CA ALA A 108 -17.11 -27.89 20.46
C ALA A 108 -18.60 -28.31 20.48
N PRO A 109 -19.16 -28.74 21.63
CA PRO A 109 -20.56 -29.15 21.74
C PRO A 109 -21.52 -27.96 21.93
N VAL A 110 -22.62 -27.96 21.16
CA VAL A 110 -23.63 -26.89 21.19
C VAL A 110 -24.61 -27.09 22.36
N THR A 111 -24.96 -26.02 23.07
CA THR A 111 -26.09 -26.01 24.02
C THR A 111 -27.13 -24.96 23.62
N GLN A 112 -28.41 -25.29 23.79
CA GLN A 112 -29.53 -24.57 23.18
C GLN A 112 -30.53 -24.11 24.25
N ALA A 113 -30.83 -22.81 24.28
CA ALA A 113 -31.83 -22.21 25.16
C ALA A 113 -32.95 -21.60 24.32
N ALA A 114 -34.21 -21.85 24.70
CA ALA A 114 -35.39 -21.50 23.90
C ALA A 114 -36.28 -20.46 24.58
N THR A 115 -36.84 -19.55 23.77
CA THR A 115 -37.86 -18.58 24.19
C THR A 115 -39.05 -18.68 23.21
N PRO A 116 -40.30 -18.81 23.67
CA PRO A 116 -41.44 -19.13 22.80
C PRO A 116 -42.08 -17.88 22.16
N THR A 117 -42.40 -17.96 20.87
CA THR A 117 -43.18 -16.96 20.13
C THR A 117 -44.31 -17.63 19.35
N LEU A 118 -45.47 -16.98 19.27
CA LEU A 118 -46.68 -17.50 18.62
C LEU A 118 -46.57 -17.48 17.08
N ALA A 119 -47.17 -18.47 16.43
CA ALA A 119 -47.10 -18.66 14.98
C ALA A 119 -48.19 -17.91 14.19
N ILE A 120 -47.83 -17.44 12.99
CA ILE A 120 -48.72 -16.89 11.96
C ILE A 120 -48.37 -17.61 10.64
N PRO A 121 -49.33 -18.05 9.81
CA PRO A 121 -49.06 -18.91 8.65
C PRO A 121 -48.39 -18.17 7.47
N THR A 122 -47.48 -18.87 6.80
CA THR A 122 -46.64 -18.37 5.69
C THR A 122 -47.37 -18.43 4.33
N PRO A 123 -47.25 -17.40 3.46
CA PRO A 123 -47.75 -17.45 2.09
C PRO A 123 -46.81 -18.23 1.14
N THR A 124 -47.36 -18.81 0.07
CA THR A 124 -46.61 -19.59 -0.94
C THR A 124 -45.81 -18.69 -1.90
N PRO A 125 -44.53 -19.00 -2.22
CA PRO A 125 -43.75 -18.23 -3.20
C PRO A 125 -44.21 -18.40 -4.65
N ALA A 126 -43.92 -17.39 -5.49
CA ALA A 126 -44.06 -17.47 -6.94
C ALA A 126 -42.74 -17.93 -7.62
N PRO A 127 -42.76 -18.47 -8.85
CA PRO A 127 -41.55 -18.92 -9.55
C PRO A 127 -40.60 -17.77 -9.91
N GLN A 128 -39.29 -17.97 -9.72
CA GLN A 128 -38.26 -17.03 -10.15
C GLN A 128 -37.88 -17.25 -11.64
N PRO A 129 -37.45 -16.19 -12.37
CA PRO A 129 -36.87 -16.33 -13.70
C PRO A 129 -35.51 -17.05 -13.65
N PRO A 130 -35.06 -17.66 -14.77
CA PRO A 130 -33.78 -18.37 -14.82
C PRO A 130 -32.56 -17.43 -14.64
N PRO A 131 -31.41 -17.94 -14.15
CA PRO A 131 -30.19 -17.14 -14.00
C PRO A 131 -29.65 -16.62 -15.34
N GLY A 132 -29.13 -15.39 -15.34
CA GLY A 132 -28.39 -14.82 -16.47
C GLY A 132 -26.92 -15.29 -16.52
N PRO A 133 -26.14 -14.84 -17.54
CA PRO A 133 -24.73 -15.23 -17.70
C PRO A 133 -23.88 -14.96 -16.45
N GLN A 134 -23.10 -15.95 -16.03
CA GLN A 134 -22.26 -15.89 -14.82
C GLN A 134 -20.80 -15.49 -15.10
N ILE A 135 -20.36 -15.53 -16.36
CA ILE A 135 -19.01 -15.15 -16.82
C ILE A 135 -19.19 -13.98 -17.79
N GLY A 136 -18.44 -12.89 -17.61
CA GLY A 136 -18.53 -11.67 -18.39
C GLY A 136 -17.18 -11.26 -18.97
N TYR A 137 -17.19 -10.63 -20.15
CA TYR A 137 -15.95 -10.21 -20.79
C TYR A 137 -15.18 -9.21 -19.92
N ILE A 138 -15.84 -8.16 -19.43
CA ILE A 138 -15.19 -7.10 -18.64
C ILE A 138 -14.66 -7.64 -17.31
N GLU A 139 -15.41 -8.52 -16.64
CA GLU A 139 -15.05 -9.02 -15.31
C GLU A 139 -14.06 -10.20 -15.32
N ASP A 140 -14.09 -11.07 -16.32
CA ASP A 140 -13.35 -12.35 -16.33
C ASP A 140 -12.29 -12.46 -17.43
N ILE A 141 -12.53 -11.88 -18.61
CA ILE A 141 -11.76 -12.18 -19.84
C ILE A 141 -10.84 -11.02 -20.25
N GLN A 142 -11.28 -9.78 -20.03
CA GLN A 142 -10.51 -8.58 -20.31
C GLN A 142 -9.20 -8.54 -19.50
N PRO A 143 -9.15 -8.80 -18.17
CA PRO A 143 -7.90 -8.80 -17.42
C PRO A 143 -6.90 -9.85 -17.91
N LEU A 144 -7.40 -11.03 -18.33
CA LEU A 144 -6.60 -12.08 -18.95
C LEU A 144 -5.98 -11.59 -20.25
N PHE A 145 -6.79 -11.06 -21.19
CA PHE A 145 -6.31 -10.58 -22.49
C PHE A 145 -5.46 -9.31 -22.39
N GLU A 146 -5.67 -8.46 -21.39
CA GLU A 146 -4.81 -7.32 -21.10
C GLU A 146 -3.43 -7.75 -20.61
N ARG A 147 -3.34 -8.81 -19.81
CA ARG A 147 -2.06 -9.39 -19.37
C ARG A 147 -1.36 -10.21 -20.46
N THR A 148 -2.09 -10.97 -21.28
CA THR A 148 -1.49 -12.00 -22.17
C THR A 148 -1.56 -11.72 -23.67
N CYS A 149 -2.45 -10.85 -24.14
CA CYS A 149 -2.71 -10.64 -25.58
C CYS A 149 -2.50 -9.18 -26.03
N SER A 150 -2.57 -8.22 -25.11
CA SER A 150 -2.45 -6.78 -25.39
C SER A 150 -1.19 -6.39 -26.17
N ALA A 151 -0.04 -7.02 -25.90
CA ALA A 151 1.24 -6.70 -26.55
C ALA A 151 1.17 -6.72 -28.09
N CYS A 152 0.29 -7.52 -28.70
CA CYS A 152 0.07 -7.56 -30.15
C CYS A 152 -1.36 -7.17 -30.57
N HIS A 153 -2.35 -7.33 -29.69
CA HIS A 153 -3.78 -7.11 -30.00
C HIS A 153 -4.41 -5.99 -29.15
N ASN A 154 -3.64 -4.95 -28.81
CA ASN A 154 -4.18 -3.69 -28.29
C ASN A 154 -4.69 -2.76 -29.41
N ALA A 155 -5.26 -1.61 -29.01
CA ALA A 155 -5.86 -0.61 -29.91
C ALA A 155 -4.90 0.05 -30.91
N ALA A 156 -3.60 0.10 -30.63
CA ALA A 156 -2.58 0.68 -31.52
C ALA A 156 -1.85 -0.38 -32.36
N ALA A 157 -1.52 -1.54 -31.77
CA ALA A 157 -0.78 -2.60 -32.46
C ALA A 157 -1.64 -3.39 -33.46
N LYS A 158 -2.90 -3.70 -33.09
CA LYS A 158 -3.92 -4.41 -33.90
C LYS A 158 -3.37 -5.43 -34.91
N LEU A 159 -2.53 -6.37 -34.45
CA LEU A 159 -1.93 -7.35 -35.35
C LEU A 159 -3.03 -8.21 -36.01
N MET A 160 -2.98 -8.37 -37.33
CA MET A 160 -4.06 -8.94 -38.16
C MET A 160 -5.43 -8.22 -38.02
N GLY A 161 -5.43 -6.95 -37.63
CA GLY A 161 -6.61 -6.11 -37.37
C GLY A 161 -7.40 -6.44 -36.10
N LEU A 162 -7.00 -7.49 -35.36
CA LEU A 162 -7.67 -7.92 -34.15
C LEU A 162 -7.27 -7.07 -32.94
N GLN A 163 -8.27 -6.64 -32.17
CA GLN A 163 -8.11 -6.01 -30.86
C GLN A 163 -8.82 -6.85 -29.80
N THR A 164 -8.09 -7.36 -28.80
CA THR A 164 -8.62 -8.18 -27.69
C THR A 164 -8.83 -7.41 -26.39
N THR A 165 -8.49 -6.10 -26.36
CA THR A 165 -8.52 -5.24 -25.15
C THR A 165 -9.76 -4.36 -25.04
N ALA A 166 -10.83 -4.66 -25.79
CA ALA A 166 -12.16 -4.10 -25.60
C ALA A 166 -13.19 -5.02 -26.27
N TYR A 167 -14.40 -5.10 -25.69
CA TYR A 167 -15.44 -6.05 -26.13
C TYR A 167 -15.89 -5.85 -27.58
N ALA A 168 -16.42 -4.66 -27.90
CA ALA A 168 -16.96 -4.37 -29.23
C ALA A 168 -16.00 -4.66 -30.40
N PRO A 169 -14.70 -4.25 -30.37
CA PRO A 169 -13.77 -4.59 -31.46
C PRO A 169 -13.27 -6.04 -31.42
N LEU A 170 -13.31 -6.75 -30.28
CA LEU A 170 -13.07 -8.20 -30.25
C LEU A 170 -14.20 -8.94 -30.97
N MET A 171 -15.45 -8.58 -30.68
CA MET A 171 -16.63 -9.18 -31.31
C MET A 171 -16.78 -8.82 -32.79
N ALA A 172 -16.24 -7.67 -33.22
CA ALA A 172 -16.10 -7.31 -34.63
C ALA A 172 -15.10 -8.21 -35.40
N GLY A 173 -14.17 -8.88 -34.71
CA GLY A 173 -13.26 -9.87 -35.28
C GLY A 173 -11.94 -9.32 -35.79
N SER A 174 -11.48 -9.86 -36.92
CA SER A 174 -10.17 -9.59 -37.53
C SER A 174 -10.30 -9.32 -39.04
N ILE A 175 -9.21 -8.99 -39.73
CA ILE A 175 -9.22 -8.89 -41.20
C ILE A 175 -9.59 -10.22 -41.90
N ASN A 176 -9.51 -11.34 -41.19
CA ASN A 176 -9.87 -12.67 -41.69
C ASN A 176 -11.32 -13.08 -41.31
N GLY A 177 -12.12 -12.16 -40.77
CA GLY A 177 -13.49 -12.41 -40.33
C GLY A 177 -13.64 -12.59 -38.82
N PRO A 178 -14.80 -13.13 -38.36
CA PRO A 178 -15.13 -13.27 -36.94
C PRO A 178 -14.08 -14.07 -36.16
N VAL A 179 -13.77 -13.58 -34.96
CA VAL A 179 -12.82 -14.23 -34.04
C VAL A 179 -13.53 -14.93 -32.89
N VAL A 180 -14.68 -14.41 -32.44
CA VAL A 180 -15.59 -15.05 -31.51
C VAL A 180 -16.92 -15.33 -32.20
N VAL A 181 -17.45 -16.54 -32.00
CA VAL A 181 -18.80 -16.96 -32.39
C VAL A 181 -19.57 -17.29 -31.09
N PRO A 182 -20.45 -16.39 -30.61
CA PRO A 182 -21.21 -16.60 -29.38
C PRO A 182 -21.95 -17.95 -29.36
N GLY A 183 -21.75 -18.73 -28.31
CA GLY A 183 -22.35 -20.05 -28.12
C GLY A 183 -21.60 -21.21 -28.78
N ASP A 184 -20.64 -20.95 -29.68
CA ASP A 184 -19.90 -21.99 -30.41
C ASP A 184 -18.38 -21.75 -30.34
N PRO A 185 -17.69 -22.34 -29.34
CA PRO A 185 -16.24 -22.30 -29.26
C PRO A 185 -15.53 -23.00 -30.43
N GLU A 186 -16.10 -24.07 -30.98
CA GLU A 186 -15.42 -24.86 -32.03
C GLU A 186 -15.45 -24.12 -33.39
N ALA A 187 -16.46 -23.28 -33.61
CA ALA A 187 -16.48 -22.31 -34.72
C ALA A 187 -15.68 -21.02 -34.42
N SER A 188 -15.22 -20.79 -33.18
CA SER A 188 -14.53 -19.56 -32.77
C SER A 188 -13.03 -19.61 -33.04
N LYS A 189 -12.54 -18.77 -33.96
CA LYS A 189 -11.10 -18.68 -34.28
C LYS A 189 -10.22 -18.32 -33.07
N LEU A 190 -10.76 -17.59 -32.09
CA LEU A 190 -10.12 -17.31 -30.80
C LEU A 190 -9.78 -18.61 -30.07
N TRP A 191 -10.76 -19.52 -29.95
CA TRP A 191 -10.58 -20.81 -29.32
C TRP A 191 -9.70 -21.74 -30.14
N GLU A 192 -9.82 -21.77 -31.48
CA GLU A 192 -8.90 -22.57 -32.31
C GLU A 192 -7.43 -22.20 -32.02
N MET A 193 -7.11 -20.90 -31.93
CA MET A 193 -5.75 -20.43 -31.69
C MET A 193 -5.27 -20.65 -30.24
N ILE A 194 -6.14 -20.44 -29.25
CA ILE A 194 -5.82 -20.61 -27.81
C ILE A 194 -5.79 -22.10 -27.42
N GLY A 195 -6.80 -22.87 -27.81
CA GLY A 195 -6.91 -24.31 -27.56
C GLY A 195 -5.77 -25.10 -28.19
N SER A 196 -5.43 -24.81 -29.45
CA SER A 196 -4.25 -25.41 -30.12
C SER A 196 -2.91 -24.83 -29.67
N GLY A 197 -2.89 -23.90 -28.71
CA GLY A 197 -1.66 -23.37 -28.10
C GLY A 197 -0.81 -22.48 -29.00
N LYS A 198 -1.37 -22.01 -30.12
CA LYS A 198 -0.71 -21.07 -31.07
C LYS A 198 -0.76 -19.62 -30.60
N MET A 199 -1.64 -19.31 -29.64
CA MET A 199 -1.75 -18.00 -29.00
C MET A 199 -1.86 -18.13 -27.47
N PRO A 200 -1.26 -17.19 -26.71
CA PRO A 200 -0.37 -16.12 -27.17
C PRO A 200 0.97 -16.66 -27.72
N LEU A 201 1.69 -15.86 -28.50
CA LEU A 201 2.97 -16.25 -29.12
C LEU A 201 4.09 -16.55 -28.10
N THR A 202 3.90 -16.13 -26.84
CA THR A 202 4.78 -16.44 -25.70
C THR A 202 4.61 -17.84 -25.14
N GLY A 203 3.54 -18.56 -25.53
CA GLY A 203 3.25 -19.93 -25.10
C GLY A 203 1.75 -20.17 -24.87
N PRO A 204 1.29 -21.44 -24.85
CA PRO A 204 -0.11 -21.76 -24.58
C PRO A 204 -0.55 -21.29 -23.19
N LEU A 205 -1.77 -20.73 -23.10
CA LEU A 205 -2.37 -20.36 -21.82
C LEU A 205 -2.54 -21.59 -20.88
N PRO A 206 -2.49 -21.40 -19.54
CA PRO A 206 -2.89 -22.40 -18.55
C PRO A 206 -4.24 -23.05 -18.87
N MET A 207 -4.42 -24.33 -18.52
CA MET A 207 -5.66 -25.05 -18.85
C MET A 207 -6.91 -24.40 -18.22
N GLU A 208 -6.77 -23.89 -17.00
CA GLU A 208 -7.76 -23.09 -16.28
C GLU A 208 -8.18 -21.81 -17.04
N GLU A 209 -7.22 -21.02 -17.51
CA GLU A 209 -7.46 -19.79 -18.29
C GLU A 209 -8.03 -20.09 -19.69
N ARG A 210 -7.63 -21.21 -20.30
CA ARG A 210 -8.22 -21.71 -21.56
C ARG A 210 -9.67 -22.12 -21.35
N GLN A 211 -9.97 -22.85 -20.28
CA GLN A 211 -11.33 -23.30 -19.98
C GLN A 211 -12.26 -22.11 -19.67
N LEU A 212 -11.76 -21.07 -18.99
CA LEU A 212 -12.50 -19.82 -18.76
C LEU A 212 -12.90 -19.13 -20.08
N VAL A 213 -11.98 -19.02 -21.04
CA VAL A 213 -12.28 -18.47 -22.38
C VAL A 213 -13.28 -19.37 -23.14
N TYR A 214 -13.12 -20.69 -23.07
CA TYR A 214 -14.03 -21.64 -23.70
C TYR A 214 -15.46 -21.52 -23.14
N ASP A 215 -15.62 -21.56 -21.82
CA ASP A 215 -16.93 -21.50 -21.18
C ASP A 215 -17.57 -20.10 -21.27
N TRP A 216 -16.80 -19.01 -21.32
CA TRP A 216 -17.32 -17.68 -21.69
C TRP A 216 -17.91 -17.65 -23.10
N ILE A 217 -17.19 -18.16 -24.12
CA ILE A 217 -17.69 -18.22 -25.50
C ILE A 217 -18.96 -19.07 -25.56
N LYS A 218 -18.93 -20.26 -24.95
CA LYS A 218 -20.03 -21.23 -24.86
C LYS A 218 -21.25 -20.68 -24.11
N ALA A 219 -21.05 -19.81 -23.11
CA ALA A 219 -22.11 -19.10 -22.40
C ALA A 219 -22.70 -17.91 -23.20
N GLY A 220 -22.31 -17.74 -24.47
CA GLY A 220 -22.81 -16.68 -25.35
C GLY A 220 -21.91 -15.44 -25.41
N ALA A 221 -20.67 -15.53 -24.94
CA ALA A 221 -19.66 -14.46 -25.01
C ALA A 221 -20.15 -13.11 -24.45
N ALA A 222 -20.84 -13.11 -23.31
CA ALA A 222 -21.47 -11.90 -22.77
C ALA A 222 -20.45 -10.78 -22.43
N GLU A 223 -20.82 -9.51 -22.69
CA GLU A 223 -19.97 -8.35 -22.37
C GLU A 223 -19.74 -8.19 -20.86
N ARG A 224 -20.78 -8.47 -20.08
CA ARG A 224 -20.77 -8.45 -18.61
C ARG A 224 -21.50 -9.65 -18.04
N ARG A 225 -21.18 -10.00 -16.79
CA ARG A 225 -22.02 -10.87 -15.96
C ARG A 225 -23.42 -10.27 -15.79
N ALA A 226 -24.43 -11.12 -15.58
CA ALA A 226 -25.76 -10.67 -15.21
C ALA A 226 -25.75 -10.05 -13.80
N PRO A 227 -26.52 -8.97 -13.54
CA PRO A 227 -26.76 -8.49 -12.19
C PRO A 227 -27.33 -9.61 -11.32
N ALA A 228 -26.76 -9.82 -10.13
CA ALA A 228 -27.30 -10.77 -9.17
C ALA A 228 -28.76 -10.41 -8.83
N PRO A 229 -29.68 -11.39 -8.71
CA PRO A 229 -31.06 -11.11 -8.35
C PRO A 229 -31.14 -10.36 -7.01
N ALA A 230 -31.79 -9.20 -7.01
CA ALA A 230 -31.98 -8.41 -5.79
C ALA A 230 -32.75 -9.24 -4.74
N ALA A 231 -32.08 -9.57 -3.64
CA ALA A 231 -32.68 -10.35 -2.56
C ALA A 231 -33.83 -9.56 -1.92
N PRO A 232 -34.98 -10.20 -1.59
CA PRO A 232 -36.00 -9.58 -0.76
C PRO A 232 -35.41 -9.25 0.61
N ASN A 233 -35.66 -8.02 1.11
CA ASN A 233 -35.18 -7.58 2.42
C ASN A 233 -35.56 -8.60 3.52
N PRO A 234 -34.59 -9.21 4.23
CA PRO A 234 -34.91 -10.11 5.34
C PRO A 234 -35.51 -9.32 6.51
N PRO A 235 -36.50 -9.87 7.23
CA PRO A 235 -36.95 -9.28 8.49
C PRO A 235 -35.83 -9.37 9.54
N ALA A 236 -35.78 -8.39 10.44
CA ALA A 236 -34.67 -8.24 11.38
C ALA A 236 -34.43 -9.51 12.24
N GLN A 237 -33.17 -9.95 12.26
CA GLN A 237 -32.66 -11.00 13.15
C GLN A 237 -31.38 -10.50 13.86
N PRO A 238 -31.11 -10.97 15.09
CA PRO A 238 -30.04 -10.44 15.92
C PRO A 238 -28.65 -10.93 15.49
N SER A 239 -27.62 -10.24 15.99
CA SER A 239 -26.22 -10.45 15.64
C SER A 239 -25.46 -11.41 16.57
N MET A 240 -24.39 -11.99 16.02
CA MET A 240 -23.22 -12.62 16.67
C MET A 240 -23.20 -14.12 17.01
N ALA A 241 -22.02 -14.69 16.70
CA ALA A 241 -21.31 -15.79 17.37
C ALA A 241 -21.73 -17.27 17.16
N GLY A 242 -20.92 -17.98 16.36
CA GLY A 242 -20.21 -19.18 16.85
C GLY A 242 -20.66 -20.55 16.31
N GLN A 243 -19.99 -21.03 15.24
CA GLN A 243 -19.51 -22.41 15.09
C GLN A 243 -18.33 -22.43 14.09
N ASP A 244 -17.18 -22.95 14.51
CA ASP A 244 -16.16 -23.68 13.72
C ASP A 244 -15.16 -24.31 14.73
N GLY A 245 -14.29 -25.21 14.30
CA GLY A 245 -13.39 -25.97 15.19
C GLY A 245 -11.98 -26.16 14.63
N GLU A 246 -10.98 -26.13 15.50
CA GLU A 246 -9.55 -26.15 15.13
C GLU A 246 -9.07 -27.54 14.68
N THR A 247 -8.29 -27.60 13.60
CA THR A 247 -7.55 -28.79 13.18
C THR A 247 -6.04 -28.61 13.38
N TRP A 248 -5.39 -29.68 13.81
CA TRP A 248 -3.96 -29.79 14.06
C TRP A 248 -3.39 -30.96 13.23
N LEU A 249 -2.14 -30.80 12.79
CA LEU A 249 -1.41 -31.75 11.95
C LEU A 249 -0.18 -32.24 12.72
N THR A 250 0.06 -33.55 12.67
CA THR A 250 1.25 -34.20 13.24
C THR A 250 2.37 -34.21 12.20
N ILE A 251 3.59 -33.86 12.60
CA ILE A 251 4.74 -33.74 11.69
C ILE A 251 5.78 -34.86 11.88
N GLY A 252 6.53 -35.15 10.81
CA GLY A 252 7.59 -36.16 10.80
C GLY A 252 8.76 -35.82 11.74
N ALA A 253 9.26 -36.81 12.48
CA ALA A 253 10.21 -36.63 13.59
C ALA A 253 11.61 -36.09 13.20
N ASP A 254 12.05 -36.31 11.95
CA ASP A 254 13.37 -35.86 11.46
C ASP A 254 13.44 -34.37 11.08
N VAL A 255 12.34 -33.62 11.25
CA VAL A 255 12.27 -32.20 10.86
C VAL A 255 13.13 -31.31 11.77
N LYS A 256 14.02 -30.52 11.16
CA LYS A 256 14.88 -29.60 11.92
C LYS A 256 14.11 -28.34 12.33
N MET A 257 13.97 -28.16 13.64
CA MET A 257 13.33 -27.01 14.28
C MET A 257 14.37 -26.08 14.90
N ASP A 258 14.08 -24.79 14.93
CA ASP A 258 14.75 -23.83 15.81
C ASP A 258 14.36 -24.13 17.27
N SER A 259 15.32 -24.05 18.19
CA SER A 259 15.02 -23.96 19.61
C SER A 259 14.34 -22.63 19.94
N VAL A 260 13.22 -22.68 20.67
CA VAL A 260 12.56 -21.49 21.22
C VAL A 260 13.05 -21.23 22.65
N PRO A 261 13.11 -19.96 23.12
CA PRO A 261 13.73 -19.63 24.42
C PRO A 261 13.02 -20.23 25.63
N ASP A 262 11.73 -20.53 25.49
CA ASP A 262 10.83 -21.17 26.45
C ASP A 262 10.59 -22.66 26.15
N GLY A 263 11.45 -23.27 25.33
CA GLY A 263 11.22 -24.60 24.79
C GLY A 263 11.22 -25.70 25.86
N CYS A 264 10.18 -26.54 25.86
CA CYS A 264 10.21 -27.81 26.57
C CYS A 264 11.32 -28.69 25.98
N ALA A 265 12.14 -29.30 26.85
CA ALA A 265 13.16 -30.24 26.42
C ALA A 265 12.49 -31.45 25.75
N ALA A 266 12.73 -31.63 24.45
CA ALA A 266 12.14 -32.71 23.68
C ALA A 266 12.56 -34.07 24.23
N SER A 267 11.63 -34.79 24.85
CA SER A 267 11.76 -36.24 25.02
C SER A 267 11.59 -36.88 23.65
N GLY A 268 12.65 -37.53 23.15
CA GLY A 268 12.57 -38.32 21.92
C GLY A 268 11.41 -39.32 21.98
N ASP A 269 10.79 -39.56 20.83
CA ASP A 269 9.59 -40.39 20.64
C ASP A 269 8.27 -39.80 21.22
N GLN A 270 8.13 -38.46 21.25
CA GLN A 270 6.83 -37.80 21.37
C GLN A 270 6.38 -37.18 20.03
N PRO A 271 5.07 -37.27 19.69
CA PRO A 271 4.52 -36.64 18.49
C PRO A 271 4.57 -35.11 18.59
N LEU A 272 4.61 -34.46 17.43
CA LEU A 272 4.85 -33.03 17.29
C LEU A 272 3.77 -32.41 16.42
N TYR A 273 3.17 -31.30 16.89
CA TYR A 273 1.94 -30.76 16.32
C TYR A 273 2.11 -29.31 15.82
N VAL A 274 1.41 -29.01 14.72
CA VAL A 274 1.25 -27.66 14.13
C VAL A 274 -0.21 -27.46 13.71
N SER A 275 -0.76 -26.26 13.77
CA SER A 275 -2.14 -26.00 13.30
C SER A 275 -2.23 -26.15 11.77
N SER A 276 -3.33 -26.71 11.26
CA SER A 276 -3.60 -26.83 9.82
C SER A 276 -3.54 -25.49 9.10
N ASP A 277 -4.04 -24.45 9.74
CA ASP A 277 -4.26 -23.13 9.15
C ASP A 277 -2.95 -22.36 8.95
N LEU A 278 -1.85 -22.92 9.47
CA LEU A 278 -0.48 -22.43 9.34
C LEU A 278 0.35 -23.22 8.32
N ILE A 279 -0.20 -24.29 7.74
CA ILE A 279 0.46 -25.14 6.75
C ILE A 279 -0.31 -25.10 5.43
N LEU A 280 0.34 -24.68 4.35
CA LEU A 280 -0.16 -24.91 3.00
C LEU A 280 0.00 -26.41 2.69
N PRO A 281 -1.06 -27.15 2.34
CA PRO A 281 -0.92 -28.50 1.78
C PRO A 281 -0.30 -28.40 0.38
N ILE A 282 0.75 -29.19 0.09
CA ILE A 282 1.51 -29.02 -1.16
C ILE A 282 1.71 -30.34 -1.92
N SER A 283 1.82 -31.49 -1.25
CA SER A 283 1.81 -32.79 -1.92
C SER A 283 1.33 -33.95 -1.07
N CYS A 284 0.82 -34.99 -1.74
CA CYS A 284 0.49 -36.29 -1.14
C CYS A 284 1.52 -37.34 -1.61
N GLY A 285 1.97 -38.22 -0.70
CA GLY A 285 2.77 -39.42 -1.00
C GLY A 285 4.20 -39.21 -1.51
N ALA A 286 4.63 -37.98 -1.79
CA ALA A 286 5.96 -37.70 -2.33
C ALA A 286 6.50 -36.34 -1.87
N VAL A 287 7.75 -36.33 -1.41
CA VAL A 287 8.50 -35.12 -1.07
C VAL A 287 8.50 -34.18 -2.27
N PRO A 288 8.14 -32.89 -2.09
CA PRO A 288 8.48 -31.83 -3.02
C PRO A 288 9.97 -31.80 -3.25
N ASN A 289 10.43 -32.41 -4.35
CA ASN A 289 11.64 -31.89 -4.94
C ASN A 289 11.23 -30.52 -5.44
N GLN A 290 11.55 -29.49 -4.65
CA GLN A 290 11.91 -28.24 -5.28
C GLN A 290 10.65 -27.71 -6.11
N ALA A 291 10.70 -26.81 -7.10
CA ALA A 291 9.58 -26.22 -7.88
C ALA A 291 8.77 -27.21 -8.74
N ALA A 292 7.98 -28.06 -8.12
CA ALA A 292 6.62 -27.58 -8.06
C ALA A 292 6.37 -26.84 -6.74
N LEU A 293 7.05 -27.14 -5.62
CA LEU A 293 7.17 -26.27 -4.43
C LEU A 293 7.31 -24.78 -4.79
N THR A 294 8.38 -24.25 -5.40
CA THR A 294 8.36 -22.82 -5.86
C THR A 294 7.33 -22.49 -6.94
N ALA A 295 6.86 -23.40 -7.79
CA ALA A 295 5.80 -23.07 -8.76
C ALA A 295 4.39 -23.03 -8.13
N VAL A 296 4.22 -23.64 -6.96
CA VAL A 296 3.00 -23.75 -6.14
C VAL A 296 3.03 -22.65 -5.09
N LEU A 297 4.14 -22.55 -4.34
CA LEU A 297 4.45 -21.44 -3.45
C LEU A 297 4.41 -20.10 -4.19
N ALA A 298 4.96 -19.95 -5.41
CA ALA A 298 4.85 -18.69 -6.15
C ALA A 298 3.42 -18.40 -6.68
N LYS A 299 2.53 -19.40 -6.79
CA LYS A 299 1.08 -19.15 -6.99
C LYS A 299 0.43 -18.51 -5.74
N VAL A 300 1.10 -18.53 -4.58
CA VAL A 300 0.65 -17.97 -3.29
C VAL A 300 1.72 -17.11 -2.58
N GLY A 301 2.66 -16.50 -3.32
CA GLY A 301 3.63 -15.54 -2.78
C GLY A 301 4.73 -16.09 -1.86
N LEU A 302 5.11 -17.36 -1.96
CA LEU A 302 6.07 -18.03 -1.08
C LEU A 302 7.31 -18.60 -1.81
N ALA A 303 8.34 -18.94 -1.02
CA ALA A 303 9.61 -19.54 -1.46
C ALA A 303 10.10 -20.61 -0.46
N PRO A 304 10.99 -21.55 -0.85
CA PRO A 304 11.50 -22.63 0.01
C PRO A 304 12.56 -22.15 1.01
N ALA A 305 12.68 -22.87 2.13
CA ALA A 305 13.90 -22.85 2.94
C ALA A 305 15.03 -23.66 2.25
N ASN A 306 16.26 -23.12 2.22
CA ASN A 306 17.44 -23.83 1.70
C ASN A 306 17.89 -24.92 2.70
N SER A 307 17.79 -26.19 2.31
CA SER A 307 18.33 -27.32 3.07
C SER A 307 19.85 -27.46 2.88
N ALA A 308 20.63 -26.71 3.65
CA ALA A 308 22.08 -26.81 3.69
C ALA A 308 22.55 -28.17 4.26
N GLN A 309 22.74 -29.17 3.39
CA GLN A 309 23.56 -30.35 3.72
C GLN A 309 25.04 -29.97 3.76
N SER A 310 25.78 -30.60 4.68
CA SER A 310 27.16 -30.25 5.00
C SER A 310 28.18 -30.90 4.08
N THR A 311 29.20 -30.13 3.67
CA THR A 311 30.57 -30.62 3.61
C THR A 311 31.49 -29.62 4.30
N ALA A 312 32.49 -30.12 5.03
CA ALA A 312 33.42 -29.30 5.80
C ALA A 312 34.79 -29.24 5.11
N SER A 313 35.39 -28.06 5.10
CA SER A 313 36.85 -27.91 5.19
C SER A 313 37.19 -26.58 5.86
N SER A 314 38.35 -26.55 6.51
CA SER A 314 38.85 -25.41 7.30
C SER A 314 40.07 -24.78 6.62
N ARG A 315 40.45 -23.58 7.11
CA ARG A 315 41.77 -22.93 6.94
C ARG A 315 42.03 -22.26 5.57
N ASP A 316 42.86 -21.21 5.46
CA ASP A 316 43.63 -20.48 6.50
C ASP A 316 43.70 -18.96 6.20
N VAL A 317 44.32 -18.19 7.10
CA VAL A 317 44.43 -16.71 7.09
C VAL A 317 45.76 -16.23 6.44
N ALA A 318 45.82 -14.93 6.12
CA ALA A 318 47.01 -14.04 5.94
C ALA A 318 47.24 -13.52 4.48
N PRO A 319 48.09 -12.50 4.25
CA PRO A 319 47.56 -11.15 4.00
C PRO A 319 48.16 -10.42 2.77
N ALA A 320 47.73 -9.18 2.54
CA ALA A 320 48.19 -8.33 1.44
C ALA A 320 49.62 -7.76 1.62
N PRO A 321 50.39 -7.59 0.52
CA PRO A 321 51.53 -6.69 0.44
C PRO A 321 51.12 -5.28 -0.05
N ALA A 322 51.98 -4.28 0.12
CA ALA A 322 51.69 -2.87 -0.17
C ALA A 322 52.62 -2.25 -1.23
N ALA A 323 52.17 -1.12 -1.78
CA ALA A 323 52.90 0.00 -2.38
C ALA A 323 54.09 -0.26 -3.34
N GLY A 324 53.97 0.26 -4.56
CA GLY A 324 55.08 0.50 -5.48
C GLY A 324 54.72 1.54 -6.55
N ASP A 325 55.32 2.73 -6.46
CA ASP A 325 55.31 3.74 -7.53
C ASP A 325 56.11 3.25 -8.76
N VAL A 326 55.86 3.86 -9.94
CA VAL A 326 56.90 4.50 -10.80
C VAL A 326 56.33 5.04 -12.15
N THR A 327 56.42 6.38 -12.29
CA THR A 327 56.56 7.20 -13.52
C THR A 327 55.66 7.01 -14.76
N THR A 328 54.75 7.98 -14.95
CA THR A 328 54.62 8.89 -16.12
C THR A 328 55.03 8.44 -17.54
N ALA A 329 54.08 8.58 -18.48
CA ALA A 329 54.36 9.01 -19.86
C ALA A 329 53.15 9.80 -20.43
N THR A 330 53.39 10.97 -21.02
CA THR A 330 52.37 11.86 -21.61
C THR A 330 52.71 12.20 -23.06
N ILE A 331 51.77 12.06 -24.00
CA ILE A 331 51.82 12.74 -25.31
C ILE A 331 50.40 13.21 -25.70
N ASP A 332 50.25 14.54 -25.68
CA ASP A 332 49.50 15.47 -26.55
C ASP A 332 48.17 15.08 -27.24
N ALA A 333 47.23 16.04 -27.16
CA ALA A 333 46.10 16.21 -28.06
C ALA A 333 46.14 17.60 -28.73
N PRO A 334 45.59 17.78 -29.94
CA PRO A 334 45.40 19.10 -30.54
C PRO A 334 43.97 19.66 -30.34
N THR A 335 43.91 20.78 -29.60
CA THR A 335 43.20 22.04 -29.93
C THR A 335 42.11 22.07 -31.03
N SER A 336 41.01 22.82 -30.91
CA SER A 336 40.54 23.68 -29.79
C SER A 336 39.14 24.27 -30.05
N SER A 337 38.37 24.47 -28.98
CA SER A 337 37.56 25.68 -28.77
C SER A 337 37.32 25.87 -27.27
N ALA A 338 37.19 27.12 -26.82
CA ALA A 338 37.10 27.48 -25.40
C ALA A 338 36.26 28.78 -25.24
N PRO A 339 35.90 29.18 -24.02
CA PRO A 339 35.05 28.40 -23.13
C PRO A 339 33.80 29.21 -22.71
N VAL A 340 32.66 28.54 -22.54
CA VAL A 340 31.56 29.13 -21.75
C VAL A 340 31.81 28.75 -20.30
N ALA A 341 32.02 29.74 -19.44
CA ALA A 341 32.26 29.50 -18.01
C ALA A 341 31.02 28.88 -17.37
N ALA A 342 31.15 27.67 -16.81
CA ALA A 342 30.13 27.11 -15.95
C ALA A 342 29.95 28.04 -14.74
N ALA A 343 28.74 28.58 -14.56
CA ALA A 343 28.41 29.36 -13.38
C ALA A 343 28.41 28.40 -12.18
N VAL A 344 29.47 28.46 -11.36
CA VAL A 344 29.65 27.59 -10.20
C VAL A 344 28.45 27.75 -9.26
N PRO A 345 27.62 26.71 -9.06
CA PRO A 345 26.58 26.74 -8.05
C PRO A 345 27.24 26.92 -6.69
N ARG A 346 26.72 27.84 -5.90
CA ARG A 346 27.26 28.13 -4.56
C ARG A 346 27.02 26.90 -3.70
N ALA A 347 28.09 26.24 -3.25
CA ALA A 347 28.00 24.98 -2.49
C ALA A 347 26.95 25.07 -1.37
N GLY A 348 26.04 24.10 -1.34
CA GLY A 348 24.94 24.05 -0.41
C GLY A 348 25.47 23.88 1.01
N ALA A 349 25.45 24.96 1.81
CA ALA A 349 25.79 24.85 3.21
C ALA A 349 24.79 23.94 3.91
N ILE A 350 25.28 22.93 4.63
CA ILE A 350 24.49 22.06 5.51
C ILE A 350 23.51 22.94 6.29
N ALA A 351 22.21 22.64 6.19
CA ALA A 351 21.15 23.56 6.57
C ALA A 351 21.25 23.96 8.06
N ASN A 352 21.85 25.11 8.33
CA ASN A 352 22.01 25.67 9.68
C ASN A 352 20.68 25.65 10.40
N ALA A 353 20.64 25.19 11.66
CA ALA A 353 19.41 24.85 12.37
C ALA A 353 18.26 25.86 12.14
N GLY A 354 18.51 27.16 12.36
CA GLY A 354 17.52 28.22 12.19
C GLY A 354 16.91 28.37 10.79
N ALA A 355 17.62 27.97 9.72
CA ALA A 355 17.15 28.08 8.33
C ALA A 355 15.94 27.16 8.03
N VAL A 356 15.83 26.02 8.72
CA VAL A 356 14.73 25.07 8.51
C VAL A 356 13.38 25.59 9.05
N GLY A 357 13.37 26.65 9.87
CA GLY A 357 12.14 27.35 10.31
C GLY A 357 11.30 26.64 11.37
N ILE A 358 11.37 25.31 11.47
CA ILE A 358 10.82 24.52 12.60
C ILE A 358 11.24 25.11 13.94
N ARG A 359 10.35 25.19 14.92
CA ARG A 359 10.64 25.65 16.29
C ARG A 359 10.32 24.63 17.38
N ALA A 360 9.56 23.59 17.08
CA ALA A 360 9.29 22.52 18.03
C ALA A 360 10.61 21.85 18.50
N ALA A 361 10.81 21.80 19.81
CA ALA A 361 11.80 20.92 20.43
C ALA A 361 11.38 19.45 20.21
N ALA A 362 12.34 18.55 20.08
CA ALA A 362 12.07 17.12 20.12
C ALA A 362 11.45 16.75 21.48
N LEU A 363 10.48 15.86 21.47
CA LEU A 363 9.93 15.22 22.68
C LEU A 363 10.99 14.32 23.35
N GLY A 364 11.97 13.83 22.58
CA GLY A 364 12.90 12.81 23.05
C GLY A 364 12.23 11.45 23.19
N LEU A 365 11.23 11.17 22.35
CA LEU A 365 10.57 9.86 22.32
C LEU A 365 11.62 8.76 22.03
N PRO A 366 11.68 7.66 22.80
CA PRO A 366 12.39 6.47 22.36
C PRO A 366 11.78 5.99 21.04
N ALA A 367 12.65 5.47 20.16
CA ALA A 367 12.30 4.96 18.84
C ALA A 367 11.04 4.09 18.92
N ALA A 368 9.99 4.52 18.23
CA ALA A 368 8.69 3.89 18.29
C ALA A 368 8.71 2.51 17.62
N THR A 369 7.88 1.61 18.10
CA THR A 369 7.86 0.20 17.73
C THR A 369 6.44 -0.26 17.45
N GLU A 370 6.25 -1.43 16.84
CA GLU A 370 4.92 -2.02 16.66
C GLU A 370 4.34 -2.57 17.98
N GLY A 371 5.02 -2.36 19.10
CA GLY A 371 4.48 -2.53 20.46
C GLY A 371 3.91 -1.23 21.07
N ASP A 372 4.00 -0.09 20.38
CA ASP A 372 3.28 1.13 20.78
C ASP A 372 1.77 0.94 20.59
N PRO A 373 0.91 1.35 21.55
CA PRO A 373 -0.52 1.06 21.44
C PRO A 373 -1.19 1.77 20.26
N TYR A 374 -1.95 1.02 19.47
CA TYR A 374 -2.63 1.49 18.27
C TYR A 374 -3.50 2.72 18.55
N MET A 375 -3.36 3.75 17.70
CA MET A 375 -4.03 5.05 17.78
C MET A 375 -4.00 5.70 19.18
N THR A 376 -2.94 5.46 19.95
CA THR A 376 -2.72 6.09 21.26
C THR A 376 -1.62 7.15 21.16
N PRO A 377 -1.95 8.45 21.24
CA PRO A 377 -0.97 9.52 21.06
C PRO A 377 0.04 9.63 22.21
N ARG A 378 1.33 9.72 21.85
CA ARG A 378 2.47 9.96 22.74
C ARG A 378 2.91 11.44 22.69
N GLY A 379 3.43 11.96 23.80
CA GLY A 379 4.00 13.31 23.85
C GLY A 379 3.01 14.44 24.18
N GLY A 380 1.92 14.15 24.90
CA GLY A 380 0.95 15.17 25.35
C GLY A 380 -0.08 15.59 24.30
N PHE A 381 -0.33 14.75 23.29
CA PHE A 381 -1.39 14.95 22.30
C PHE A 381 -2.68 14.21 22.70
N CYS A 382 -3.81 14.82 22.40
CA CYS A 382 -5.15 14.25 22.42
C CYS A 382 -5.47 13.60 21.06
N LEU A 383 -6.38 12.62 21.01
CA LEU A 383 -6.97 12.10 19.78
C LEU A 383 -8.50 12.02 19.93
N GLU A 384 -9.22 12.59 18.99
CA GLU A 384 -10.68 12.55 18.90
C GLU A 384 -11.09 11.85 17.60
N GLN A 385 -11.78 10.71 17.65
CA GLN A 385 -12.39 10.11 16.46
C GLN A 385 -13.65 10.91 16.06
N ARG A 386 -13.79 11.22 14.77
CA ARG A 386 -14.87 12.05 14.21
C ARG A 386 -15.67 11.32 13.13
N LEU A 387 -15.02 10.48 12.32
CA LEU A 387 -15.70 9.42 11.55
C LEU A 387 -15.13 8.05 11.96
N PRO A 388 -15.98 7.02 12.12
CA PRO A 388 -15.54 5.64 12.30
C PRO A 388 -15.00 5.07 10.98
N ASP A 389 -14.45 3.85 11.03
CA ASP A 389 -14.25 3.03 9.83
C ASP A 389 -15.57 2.93 9.04
N ASN A 390 -15.47 3.15 7.73
CA ASN A 390 -16.60 3.19 6.80
C ASN A 390 -16.21 2.66 5.40
N THR A 391 -15.05 1.99 5.29
CA THR A 391 -14.44 1.46 4.06
C THR A 391 -14.23 2.44 2.89
N ARG A 392 -14.37 3.76 3.10
CA ARG A 392 -14.06 4.82 2.11
C ARG A 392 -12.78 5.56 2.49
N GLY A 393 -11.63 5.07 2.03
CA GLY A 393 -10.32 5.60 2.42
C GLY A 393 -10.17 7.09 2.15
N ILE A 394 -9.80 7.86 3.19
CA ILE A 394 -9.61 9.31 3.09
C ILE A 394 -8.18 9.59 2.61
N THR A 395 -8.03 9.90 1.32
CA THR A 395 -6.74 10.07 0.65
C THR A 395 -6.18 11.48 0.76
N ALA A 396 -7.04 12.49 0.85
CA ALA A 396 -6.66 13.89 1.07
C ALA A 396 -7.74 14.66 1.84
N ILE A 397 -7.34 15.74 2.52
CA ILE A 397 -8.19 16.62 3.32
C ILE A 397 -7.82 18.06 2.98
N ALA A 398 -8.83 18.93 2.81
CA ALA A 398 -8.64 20.38 2.74
C ALA A 398 -9.69 21.13 3.56
N PHE A 399 -9.41 22.38 3.92
CA PHE A 399 -10.31 23.24 4.69
C PHE A 399 -10.48 24.61 4.04
N ALA A 400 -11.73 25.07 3.90
CA ALA A 400 -12.00 26.47 3.60
C ALA A 400 -11.84 27.35 4.86
N PRO A 401 -11.50 28.65 4.73
CA PRO A 401 -11.41 29.59 5.85
C PRO A 401 -12.73 29.80 6.63
N ASP A 402 -13.88 29.43 6.03
CA ASP A 402 -15.19 29.43 6.70
C ASP A 402 -15.45 28.20 7.58
N GLY A 403 -14.53 27.24 7.58
CA GLY A 403 -14.61 26.01 8.36
C GLY A 403 -15.16 24.80 7.59
N ARG A 404 -15.59 24.89 6.32
CA ARG A 404 -15.95 23.70 5.54
C ARG A 404 -14.73 22.78 5.38
N MET A 405 -14.91 21.49 5.67
CA MET A 405 -13.90 20.45 5.46
C MET A 405 -14.26 19.64 4.22
N PHE A 406 -13.27 19.39 3.37
CA PHE A 406 -13.40 18.56 2.17
C PHE A 406 -12.58 17.28 2.34
N LEU A 407 -13.18 16.15 1.98
CA LEU A 407 -12.57 14.83 1.99
C LEU A 407 -12.46 14.31 0.55
N ALA A 408 -11.28 13.86 0.15
CA ALA A 408 -11.13 12.97 -0.99
C ALA A 408 -11.31 11.52 -0.51
N LEU A 409 -12.22 10.78 -1.15
CA LEU A 409 -12.63 9.44 -0.74
C LEU A 409 -12.41 8.43 -1.86
N ASP A 410 -11.57 7.43 -1.65
CA ASP A 410 -11.39 6.28 -2.54
C ASP A 410 -12.12 5.03 -1.98
N SER A 411 -11.88 3.84 -2.53
CA SER A 411 -12.19 2.56 -1.87
C SER A 411 -11.25 2.29 -0.69
N SER A 412 -11.56 1.30 0.15
CA SER A 412 -10.70 0.90 1.27
C SER A 412 -9.30 0.49 0.81
N LEU A 413 -8.29 1.05 1.46
CA LEU A 413 -6.86 0.74 1.26
C LEU A 413 -6.29 0.05 2.50
N ALA A 414 -7.12 -0.66 3.28
CA ALA A 414 -6.73 -1.27 4.56
C ALA A 414 -6.90 -2.81 4.63
N GLY A 415 -7.30 -3.44 3.51
CA GLY A 415 -7.53 -4.89 3.42
C GLY A 415 -6.56 -5.62 2.49
N ASP A 416 -6.53 -5.23 1.21
CA ASP A 416 -5.93 -6.03 0.12
C ASP A 416 -4.71 -5.37 -0.55
N VAL A 417 -3.97 -4.52 0.18
CA VAL A 417 -2.83 -3.75 -0.35
C VAL A 417 -1.50 -4.16 0.28
N ASP A 418 -0.40 -3.94 -0.45
CA ASP A 418 0.95 -4.20 0.05
C ASP A 418 1.29 -3.27 1.23
N PRO A 419 1.83 -3.77 2.36
CA PRO A 419 2.27 -2.95 3.49
C PRO A 419 3.42 -1.99 3.20
N LEU A 420 4.39 -2.45 2.39
CA LEU A 420 5.73 -1.86 2.25
C LEU A 420 5.83 -1.00 0.99
N ILE A 421 4.86 -1.12 0.08
CA ILE A 421 4.77 -0.35 -1.16
C ILE A 421 3.45 0.43 -1.15
N LEU A 422 3.53 1.75 -1.23
CA LEU A 422 2.34 2.60 -1.34
C LEU A 422 1.57 2.27 -2.62
N TYR A 423 0.38 1.68 -2.47
CA TYR A 423 -0.40 1.20 -3.62
C TYR A 423 -1.15 2.34 -4.33
N ASP A 424 -0.50 2.97 -5.32
CA ASP A 424 -1.02 4.12 -6.09
C ASP A 424 -1.81 3.71 -7.36
N ALA A 425 -2.46 2.55 -7.32
CA ALA A 425 -3.16 1.98 -8.47
C ALA A 425 -4.50 2.65 -8.85
N TYR A 426 -5.07 2.21 -9.97
CA TYR A 426 -6.40 2.57 -10.42
C TYR A 426 -7.49 1.78 -9.65
N HIS A 427 -8.23 2.48 -8.79
CA HIS A 427 -9.45 2.02 -8.14
C HIS A 427 -10.69 2.66 -8.82
N PRO A 428 -11.87 2.00 -8.79
CA PRO A 428 -13.02 2.40 -9.61
C PRO A 428 -13.97 3.45 -9.00
N SER A 429 -13.79 3.85 -7.73
CA SER A 429 -14.75 4.71 -7.03
C SER A 429 -14.06 5.83 -6.26
N ARG A 430 -13.97 7.03 -6.86
CA ARG A 430 -13.43 8.23 -6.21
C ARG A 430 -14.41 9.38 -6.19
N SER A 431 -14.61 9.96 -5.01
CA SER A 431 -15.48 11.11 -4.78
C SER A 431 -14.80 12.20 -3.96
N VAL A 432 -15.36 13.42 -4.05
CA VAL A 432 -15.11 14.50 -3.10
C VAL A 432 -16.36 14.69 -2.25
N ALA A 433 -16.21 14.79 -0.94
CA ALA A 433 -17.30 15.04 -0.01
C ALA A 433 -17.04 16.24 0.90
N VAL A 434 -18.12 16.88 1.36
CA VAL A 434 -18.07 17.91 2.40
C VAL A 434 -18.44 17.28 3.74
N TYR A 435 -17.66 17.57 4.78
CA TYR A 435 -17.89 17.07 6.14
C TYR A 435 -18.13 18.20 7.15
N ASP A 436 -19.28 18.16 7.84
CA ASP A 436 -19.61 19.08 8.92
C ASP A 436 -19.04 18.57 10.26
N TRP A 437 -17.77 18.89 10.49
CA TRP A 437 -17.09 18.62 11.76
C TRP A 437 -17.52 19.56 12.89
N VAL A 438 -18.05 20.75 12.56
CA VAL A 438 -18.43 21.78 13.54
C VAL A 438 -19.66 21.34 14.33
N ASN A 439 -20.67 20.79 13.65
CA ASN A 439 -21.83 20.17 14.28
C ASN A 439 -21.61 18.68 14.62
N ASN A 440 -20.38 18.17 14.49
CA ASN A 440 -20.00 16.78 14.74
C ASN A 440 -20.91 15.76 14.02
N SER A 441 -21.07 15.95 12.71
CA SER A 441 -21.84 15.04 11.86
C SER A 441 -21.27 13.62 11.88
N THR A 442 -22.13 12.62 11.69
CA THR A 442 -21.74 11.23 11.42
C THR A 442 -21.77 10.88 9.93
N LYS A 443 -21.93 11.90 9.07
CA LYS A 443 -22.08 11.80 7.61
C LYS A 443 -21.35 12.94 6.91
N TYR A 444 -21.01 12.68 5.65
CA TYR A 444 -20.54 13.66 4.68
C TYR A 444 -21.49 13.68 3.47
N ASP A 445 -21.51 14.77 2.72
CA ASP A 445 -22.30 14.91 1.49
C ASP A 445 -21.35 14.93 0.27
N GLU A 446 -21.51 13.97 -0.65
CA GLU A 446 -20.65 13.85 -1.84
C GLU A 446 -21.03 14.91 -2.90
N ILE A 447 -20.08 15.78 -3.26
CA ILE A 447 -20.25 16.89 -4.22
C ILE A 447 -19.71 16.55 -5.62
N MET A 448 -18.96 15.45 -5.75
CA MET A 448 -18.41 14.92 -7.00
C MET A 448 -18.23 13.41 -6.83
N VAL A 449 -18.80 12.60 -7.72
CA VAL A 449 -18.92 11.12 -7.54
C VAL A 449 -18.29 10.25 -8.62
N GLU A 450 -17.71 10.85 -9.67
CA GLU A 450 -17.03 10.13 -10.77
C GLU A 450 -15.66 10.77 -11.03
N SER A 451 -14.56 10.08 -10.67
CA SER A 451 -13.19 10.60 -10.82
C SER A 451 -12.13 9.49 -10.91
N SER A 452 -10.95 9.82 -11.47
CA SER A 452 -9.69 9.12 -11.18
C SER A 452 -9.20 9.45 -9.75
N ARG A 453 -8.13 8.77 -9.29
CA ARG A 453 -7.59 8.86 -7.92
C ARG A 453 -7.41 10.31 -7.51
N ILE A 454 -8.03 10.76 -6.42
CA ILE A 454 -7.80 12.10 -5.86
C ILE A 454 -6.87 11.94 -4.67
N THR A 455 -5.65 12.45 -4.77
CA THR A 455 -4.59 12.29 -3.74
C THR A 455 -4.02 13.63 -3.27
N GLY A 456 -4.49 14.74 -3.83
CA GLY A 456 -4.25 16.08 -3.31
C GLY A 456 -5.53 16.90 -3.35
N LEU A 457 -5.84 17.57 -2.24
CA LEU A 457 -6.84 18.62 -2.13
C LEU A 457 -6.17 19.85 -1.50
N ASP A 458 -6.53 21.05 -1.96
CA ASP A 458 -6.24 22.30 -1.25
C ASP A 458 -7.34 23.34 -1.56
N TYR A 459 -7.53 24.35 -0.72
CA TYR A 459 -8.56 25.37 -0.92
C TYR A 459 -7.98 26.78 -0.95
N ALA A 460 -8.24 27.51 -2.03
CA ALA A 460 -7.82 28.90 -2.21
C ALA A 460 -8.81 29.69 -3.07
N ASP A 461 -8.84 31.02 -2.93
CA ASP A 461 -9.55 31.95 -3.83
C ASP A 461 -11.03 31.59 -4.17
N GLY A 462 -11.75 30.97 -3.22
CA GLY A 462 -13.14 30.55 -3.41
C GLY A 462 -13.31 29.27 -4.23
N ALA A 463 -12.29 28.39 -4.28
CA ALA A 463 -12.35 27.11 -4.95
C ALA A 463 -11.53 26.03 -4.21
N LEU A 464 -12.07 24.80 -4.22
CA LEU A 464 -11.31 23.60 -3.89
C LEU A 464 -10.50 23.17 -5.11
N TYR A 465 -9.18 23.26 -5.05
CA TYR A 465 -8.27 22.69 -6.03
C TYR A 465 -8.03 21.21 -5.72
N LEU A 466 -7.88 20.40 -6.75
CA LEU A 466 -7.60 18.97 -6.62
C LEU A 466 -6.62 18.46 -7.66
N SER A 467 -5.69 17.64 -7.18
CA SER A 467 -4.80 16.82 -7.98
C SER A 467 -5.41 15.42 -8.06
N ARG A 468 -5.59 14.93 -9.29
CA ARG A 468 -6.05 13.58 -9.56
C ARG A 468 -5.18 12.87 -10.59
N ALA A 469 -5.09 11.54 -10.57
CA ALA A 469 -4.14 10.81 -11.41
C ALA A 469 -4.22 11.21 -12.91
N GLY A 470 -3.18 11.90 -13.39
CA GLY A 470 -3.00 12.43 -14.74
C GLY A 470 -3.39 13.91 -14.96
N GLU A 471 -4.05 14.56 -14.01
CA GLU A 471 -4.79 15.83 -14.19
C GLU A 471 -4.89 16.70 -12.92
N VAL A 472 -4.91 18.02 -13.11
CA VAL A 472 -5.21 19.02 -12.08
C VAL A 472 -6.51 19.74 -12.46
N GLY A 473 -7.38 19.95 -11.47
CA GLY A 473 -8.63 20.70 -11.64
C GLY A 473 -9.06 21.42 -10.38
N ARG A 474 -10.27 21.99 -10.39
CA ARG A 474 -10.88 22.65 -9.23
C ARG A 474 -12.40 22.55 -9.22
N ILE A 475 -13.02 22.81 -8.07
CA ILE A 475 -14.45 23.04 -7.89
C ILE A 475 -14.61 24.44 -7.27
N PRO A 476 -15.03 25.46 -8.04
CA PRO A 476 -15.38 26.78 -7.49
C PRO A 476 -16.60 26.69 -6.57
N ASP A 477 -16.70 27.57 -5.57
CA ASP A 477 -17.84 27.60 -4.66
C ASP A 477 -19.18 27.79 -5.38
N GLY A 478 -20.11 26.86 -5.16
CA GLY A 478 -21.40 26.79 -5.86
C GLY A 478 -21.31 26.40 -7.34
N GLY A 479 -20.12 26.06 -7.84
CA GLY A 479 -19.85 25.60 -9.20
C GLY A 479 -19.74 24.08 -9.33
N GLY A 480 -19.40 23.62 -10.53
CA GLY A 480 -19.03 22.23 -10.82
C GLY A 480 -17.52 22.08 -11.06
N TYR A 481 -17.09 20.84 -11.33
CA TYR A 481 -15.67 20.54 -11.61
C TYR A 481 -15.17 21.21 -12.90
N GLU A 482 -14.02 21.87 -12.81
CA GLU A 482 -13.28 22.46 -13.91
C GLU A 482 -11.90 21.78 -14.05
N LYS A 483 -11.63 21.15 -15.20
CA LYS A 483 -10.25 20.76 -15.56
C LYS A 483 -9.38 22.00 -15.78
N LEU A 484 -8.15 21.98 -15.28
CA LEU A 484 -7.15 23.03 -15.45
C LEU A 484 -5.93 22.58 -16.26
N ALA A 485 -5.42 21.36 -16.07
CA ALA A 485 -4.33 20.80 -16.87
C ALA A 485 -4.32 19.27 -16.82
N ASP A 486 -4.02 18.61 -17.94
CA ASP A 486 -3.80 17.16 -18.02
C ASP A 486 -2.52 16.82 -18.80
N GLY A 487 -2.03 15.60 -18.58
CA GLY A 487 -0.79 15.10 -19.20
C GLY A 487 0.36 14.81 -18.22
N PHE A 488 0.08 14.76 -16.90
CA PHE A 488 1.08 14.37 -15.90
C PHE A 488 1.37 12.85 -15.89
N ALA A 489 0.44 12.03 -16.40
CA ALA A 489 0.63 10.59 -16.55
C ALA A 489 1.69 10.24 -17.61
N VAL A 490 2.28 9.05 -17.50
CA VAL A 490 3.39 8.60 -18.37
C VAL A 490 3.13 7.19 -18.87
N GLU A 491 3.36 6.91 -20.15
CA GLU A 491 3.07 5.61 -20.80
C GLU A 491 1.63 5.09 -20.61
N SER A 492 0.66 5.96 -20.32
CA SER A 492 -0.70 5.60 -19.85
C SER A 492 -0.74 4.84 -18.51
N ARG A 493 0.38 4.76 -17.79
CA ARG A 493 0.45 4.30 -16.40
C ARG A 493 0.03 5.45 -15.49
N LEU A 494 -0.96 5.20 -14.63
CA LEU A 494 -1.45 6.18 -13.65
C LEU A 494 -0.70 6.11 -12.31
N PHE A 495 0.09 5.06 -12.11
CA PHE A 495 0.63 4.57 -10.83
C PHE A 495 1.61 5.49 -10.08
N HIS A 496 1.98 6.65 -10.63
CA HIS A 496 2.80 7.67 -9.95
C HIS A 496 2.49 9.08 -10.51
N ALA A 497 1.35 9.29 -11.19
CA ALA A 497 1.18 10.41 -12.12
C ALA A 497 1.25 11.80 -11.45
N ASN A 498 0.41 12.03 -10.44
CA ASN A 498 0.45 13.22 -9.60
C ASN A 498 -0.35 12.98 -8.32
N ASN A 499 0.22 13.36 -7.17
CA ASN A 499 -0.34 13.11 -5.84
C ASN A 499 -0.78 14.41 -5.16
N GLY A 500 0.06 15.03 -4.32
CA GLY A 500 -0.28 16.26 -3.61
C GLY A 500 -0.43 17.50 -4.51
N ILE A 501 -1.20 18.47 -4.00
CA ILE A 501 -1.33 19.84 -4.53
C ILE A 501 -1.28 20.85 -3.38
N VAL A 502 -0.70 22.03 -3.59
CA VAL A 502 -0.82 23.17 -2.68
C VAL A 502 -0.80 24.49 -3.45
N ILE A 503 -1.58 25.46 -2.98
CA ILE A 503 -1.64 26.83 -3.46
C ILE A 503 -0.89 27.73 -2.47
N SER A 504 0.11 28.46 -2.93
CA SER A 504 0.89 29.37 -2.06
C SER A 504 1.40 30.57 -2.85
N ASP A 505 1.26 31.77 -2.28
CA ASP A 505 1.73 33.05 -2.83
C ASP A 505 1.40 33.31 -4.32
N GLY A 506 0.20 32.87 -4.75
CA GLY A 506 -0.28 33.02 -6.12
C GLY A 506 0.27 31.98 -7.12
N TRP A 507 0.92 30.93 -6.63
CA TRP A 507 1.37 29.77 -7.39
C TRP A 507 0.60 28.51 -6.97
N VAL A 508 0.46 27.57 -7.91
CA VAL A 508 0.10 26.17 -7.60
C VAL A 508 1.36 25.31 -7.72
N TYR A 509 1.58 24.43 -6.74
CA TYR A 509 2.61 23.41 -6.73
C TYR A 509 1.95 22.02 -6.73
N VAL A 510 2.50 21.08 -7.49
CA VAL A 510 1.98 19.71 -7.65
C VAL A 510 3.13 18.72 -7.56
N SER A 511 2.93 17.66 -6.80
CA SER A 511 3.84 16.52 -6.71
C SER A 511 3.57 15.53 -7.85
N ALA A 512 4.56 15.25 -8.70
CA ALA A 512 4.44 14.32 -9.84
C ALA A 512 5.57 13.28 -9.85
N GLY A 513 5.23 11.99 -9.82
CA GLY A 513 6.19 10.88 -9.75
C GLY A 513 6.65 10.36 -11.11
N GLY A 514 7.56 9.38 -11.11
CA GLY A 514 8.20 8.80 -12.29
C GLY A 514 7.65 7.45 -12.74
N VAL A 515 8.12 6.92 -13.87
CA VAL A 515 7.77 5.57 -14.36
C VAL A 515 8.54 4.44 -13.68
N ARG A 516 9.71 4.75 -13.12
CA ARG A 516 10.65 3.77 -12.54
C ARG A 516 10.27 3.51 -11.09
N ASP A 517 9.97 2.27 -10.76
CA ASP A 517 9.48 1.88 -9.44
C ASP A 517 10.63 1.55 -8.48
N GLY A 518 11.66 0.83 -8.92
CA GLY A 518 12.61 0.26 -7.97
C GLY A 518 13.96 -0.16 -8.51
N TYR A 519 14.78 -0.66 -7.58
CA TYR A 519 16.16 -1.09 -7.83
C TYR A 519 16.24 -2.38 -8.66
N VAL A 520 15.14 -3.17 -8.74
CA VAL A 520 15.03 -4.39 -9.57
C VAL A 520 15.18 -4.11 -11.07
N GLU A 521 14.92 -2.88 -11.51
CA GLU A 521 15.15 -2.41 -12.89
C GLU A 521 16.64 -2.08 -13.16
N GLY A 522 17.49 -2.24 -12.14
CA GLY A 522 18.91 -1.90 -12.11
C GLY A 522 19.17 -0.45 -11.65
N PRO A 523 20.40 -0.13 -11.21
CA PRO A 523 20.82 1.25 -10.98
C PRO A 523 21.01 2.03 -12.30
N ILE A 524 20.68 3.33 -12.30
CA ILE A 524 20.98 4.23 -13.43
C ILE A 524 22.39 4.78 -13.24
N VAL A 525 23.32 4.37 -14.11
CA VAL A 525 24.76 4.67 -14.01
C VAL A 525 25.35 5.13 -15.34
N GLY A 526 26.44 5.89 -15.30
CA GLY A 526 27.22 6.28 -16.48
C GLY A 526 26.55 7.31 -17.42
N VAL A 527 25.49 7.98 -16.95
CA VAL A 527 24.72 8.97 -17.71
C VAL A 527 24.75 10.35 -17.03
N SER A 528 24.41 11.41 -17.78
CA SER A 528 24.19 12.74 -17.20
C SER A 528 22.92 12.80 -16.34
N GLU A 529 22.83 13.83 -15.49
CA GLU A 529 21.63 14.13 -14.70
C GLU A 529 20.37 14.29 -15.58
N ASP A 530 20.44 15.09 -16.65
CA ASP A 530 19.34 15.23 -17.62
C ASP A 530 18.91 13.88 -18.19
N SER A 531 19.88 13.03 -18.57
CA SER A 531 19.61 11.69 -19.09
C SER A 531 18.95 10.78 -18.03
N ALA A 532 19.39 10.86 -16.78
CA ALA A 532 18.80 10.12 -15.66
C ALA A 532 17.36 10.57 -15.39
N GLN A 533 17.11 11.89 -15.39
CA GLN A 533 15.78 12.48 -15.24
C GLN A 533 14.83 12.03 -16.37
N GLN A 534 15.29 12.02 -17.63
CA GLN A 534 14.51 11.55 -18.77
C GLN A 534 14.16 10.06 -18.69
N ILE A 535 15.07 9.22 -18.16
CA ILE A 535 14.81 7.79 -17.92
C ILE A 535 13.72 7.61 -16.85
N VAL A 536 13.85 8.26 -15.68
CA VAL A 536 12.88 8.09 -14.60
C VAL A 536 11.53 8.77 -14.87
N SER A 537 11.50 9.80 -15.73
CA SER A 537 10.28 10.48 -16.13
C SER A 537 9.63 9.92 -17.41
N GLY A 538 10.20 8.87 -18.01
CA GLY A 538 9.66 8.21 -19.21
C GLY A 538 9.49 9.14 -20.42
N GLY A 539 10.35 10.15 -20.54
CA GLY A 539 10.23 11.21 -21.54
C GLY A 539 9.16 12.28 -21.27
N ASN A 540 8.35 12.17 -20.20
CA ASN A 540 7.43 13.23 -19.79
C ASN A 540 8.22 14.32 -19.02
N PRO A 541 8.21 15.60 -19.45
CA PRO A 541 8.96 16.67 -18.78
C PRO A 541 8.34 17.13 -17.45
N TYR A 542 7.16 16.64 -17.05
CA TYR A 542 6.51 17.01 -15.79
C TYR A 542 6.61 15.92 -14.70
N ALA A 543 6.99 14.69 -15.06
CA ALA A 543 7.09 13.55 -14.15
C ALA A 543 8.43 13.51 -13.38
N ALA A 544 8.46 12.81 -12.24
CA ALA A 544 9.60 12.70 -11.31
C ALA A 544 10.12 14.06 -10.80
N ARG A 545 9.19 14.97 -10.47
CA ARG A 545 9.41 16.40 -10.18
C ARG A 545 8.38 16.92 -9.17
N ILE A 546 8.72 18.02 -8.49
CA ILE A 546 7.70 19.00 -8.07
C ILE A 546 7.56 20.00 -9.21
N VAL A 547 6.35 20.23 -9.69
CA VAL A 547 6.06 21.18 -10.78
C VAL A 547 5.17 22.31 -10.28
N ARG A 548 5.33 23.51 -10.85
CA ARG A 548 4.53 24.69 -10.47
C ARG A 548 4.08 25.54 -11.64
N ALA A 549 2.94 26.21 -11.49
CA ALA A 549 2.42 27.21 -12.42
C ALA A 549 1.98 28.48 -11.67
N PRO A 550 2.06 29.69 -12.26
CA PRO A 550 1.37 30.86 -11.71
C PRO A 550 -0.13 30.62 -11.76
N LEU A 551 -0.84 30.80 -10.64
CA LEU A 551 -2.24 30.38 -10.51
C LEU A 551 -3.15 31.11 -11.53
N GLY A 552 -2.98 32.43 -11.68
CA GLY A 552 -3.71 33.22 -12.68
C GLY A 552 -3.40 32.84 -14.13
N GLU A 553 -2.22 32.29 -14.41
CA GLU A 553 -1.85 31.79 -15.73
C GLU A 553 -2.51 30.43 -16.01
N LEU A 554 -2.45 29.50 -15.06
CA LEU A 554 -3.14 28.21 -15.19
C LEU A 554 -4.66 28.38 -15.31
N LEU A 555 -5.28 29.25 -14.51
CA LEU A 555 -6.72 29.50 -14.55
C LEU A 555 -7.20 30.10 -15.88
N SER A 556 -6.35 30.88 -16.55
CA SER A 556 -6.68 31.57 -17.81
C SER A 556 -6.32 30.77 -19.06
N GLN A 557 -5.18 30.07 -19.07
CA GLN A 557 -4.75 29.26 -20.22
C GLN A 557 -5.30 27.83 -20.20
N ARG A 558 -5.54 27.25 -19.02
CA ARG A 558 -6.01 25.87 -18.79
C ARG A 558 -5.24 24.81 -19.59
N THR A 559 -3.91 24.81 -19.42
CA THR A 559 -2.98 23.91 -20.10
C THR A 559 -1.83 23.51 -19.17
N ILE A 560 -1.32 22.29 -19.35
CA ILE A 560 -0.10 21.82 -18.67
C ILE A 560 1.14 22.64 -19.06
N ALA A 561 1.12 23.33 -20.21
CA ALA A 561 2.22 24.21 -20.64
C ALA A 561 2.44 25.45 -19.74
N ALA A 562 1.53 25.75 -18.82
CA ALA A 562 1.73 26.76 -17.76
C ALA A 562 2.62 26.23 -16.61
N PHE A 563 2.89 24.93 -16.55
CA PHE A 563 3.75 24.33 -15.52
C PHE A 563 5.22 24.36 -15.90
N SER A 564 6.05 24.50 -14.87
CA SER A 564 7.51 24.52 -14.91
C SER A 564 8.06 23.67 -13.77
N THR A 565 9.26 23.10 -13.95
CA THR A 565 9.94 22.37 -12.87
C THR A 565 10.23 23.32 -11.70
N ALA A 566 9.76 22.96 -10.51
CA ALA A 566 10.04 23.65 -9.25
C ALA A 566 11.20 22.96 -8.50
N ALA A 567 11.18 21.63 -8.51
CA ALA A 567 12.26 20.76 -8.06
C ALA A 567 12.29 19.47 -8.88
N ARG A 568 13.47 18.85 -8.97
CA ARG A 568 13.71 17.62 -9.75
C ARG A 568 14.46 16.58 -8.92
N GLY A 569 14.68 15.40 -9.49
CA GLY A 569 15.34 14.30 -8.80
C GLY A 569 14.53 13.67 -7.67
N VAL A 570 13.20 13.75 -7.72
CA VAL A 570 12.30 13.06 -6.79
C VAL A 570 11.71 11.83 -7.47
N ARG A 571 11.40 10.75 -6.74
CA ARG A 571 10.84 9.52 -7.35
C ARG A 571 9.34 9.56 -7.45
N ASN A 572 8.65 9.65 -6.32
CA ASN A 572 7.19 9.66 -6.21
C ASN A 572 6.81 10.55 -5.03
N PRO A 573 6.90 11.88 -5.19
CA PRO A 573 6.50 12.81 -4.15
C PRO A 573 5.01 12.64 -3.89
N TYR A 574 4.63 12.44 -2.62
CA TYR A 574 3.24 12.18 -2.24
C TYR A 574 2.59 13.45 -1.69
N GLY A 575 2.74 13.72 -0.40
CA GLY A 575 2.19 14.88 0.26
C GLY A 575 2.95 16.15 -0.10
N ILE A 576 2.24 17.28 -0.16
CA ILE A 576 2.83 18.61 -0.30
C ILE A 576 2.03 19.61 0.55
N THR A 577 2.71 20.58 1.14
CA THR A 577 2.10 21.64 1.95
C THR A 577 2.98 22.89 1.92
N ALA A 578 2.46 24.03 2.39
CA ALA A 578 3.20 25.27 2.56
C ALA A 578 3.32 25.61 4.04
N ASP A 579 4.43 26.22 4.45
CA ASP A 579 4.56 26.83 5.77
C ASP A 579 4.19 28.33 5.77
N PRO A 580 4.02 28.98 6.95
CA PRO A 580 3.65 30.40 7.04
C PRO A 580 4.67 31.41 6.48
N ALA A 581 5.79 30.95 5.90
CA ALA A 581 6.74 31.76 5.16
C ALA A 581 6.71 31.48 3.64
N GLY A 582 5.69 30.78 3.14
CA GLY A 582 5.51 30.46 1.72
C GLY A 582 6.37 29.30 1.22
N ARG A 583 7.10 28.62 2.11
CA ARG A 583 8.07 27.58 1.73
C ARG A 583 7.38 26.23 1.61
N ILE A 584 7.74 25.48 0.59
CA ILE A 584 7.03 24.28 0.17
C ILE A 584 7.68 23.05 0.78
N TRP A 585 6.90 22.27 1.52
CA TRP A 585 7.32 21.05 2.17
C TRP A 585 6.67 19.86 1.48
N PHE A 586 7.41 18.78 1.25
CA PHE A 586 6.87 17.57 0.62
C PHE A 586 7.51 16.29 1.17
N THR A 587 6.79 15.18 0.99
CA THR A 587 7.28 13.82 1.25
C THR A 587 7.65 13.15 -0.07
N ASP A 588 8.78 12.44 -0.15
CA ASP A 588 9.12 11.58 -1.29
C ASP A 588 9.20 10.12 -0.85
N ASN A 589 8.83 9.21 -1.75
CA ASN A 589 8.81 7.77 -1.53
C ASN A 589 10.00 7.14 -2.27
N GLY A 590 10.86 6.47 -1.52
CA GLY A 590 12.11 5.93 -2.03
C GLY A 590 11.92 4.86 -3.11
N ALA A 591 13.00 4.54 -3.82
CA ALA A 591 13.02 3.45 -4.78
C ALA A 591 12.74 2.11 -4.08
N THR A 592 11.78 1.34 -4.58
CA THR A 592 11.44 0.04 -3.98
C THR A 592 12.59 -0.94 -4.15
N ASN A 593 12.70 -1.91 -3.23
CA ASN A 593 13.68 -3.01 -3.30
C ASN A 593 15.17 -2.58 -3.23
N VAL A 594 15.48 -1.41 -2.67
CA VAL A 594 16.84 -0.96 -2.38
C VAL A 594 17.36 -1.63 -1.08
N PRO A 595 18.60 -2.17 -1.04
CA PRO A 595 19.21 -2.72 0.19
C PRO A 595 19.28 -1.70 1.33
N ASP A 596 19.09 -2.14 2.58
CA ASP A 596 19.06 -1.27 3.77
C ASP A 596 20.35 -0.46 4.02
N GLU A 597 21.47 -0.85 3.39
CA GLU A 597 22.75 -0.12 3.44
C GLU A 597 22.81 1.10 2.49
N ILE A 598 21.83 1.26 1.59
CA ILE A 598 21.73 2.34 0.61
C ILE A 598 20.42 3.10 0.86
N SER A 599 20.46 4.43 0.97
CA SER A 599 19.23 5.23 1.10
C SER A 599 18.36 5.07 -0.14
N ALA A 600 17.11 4.64 0.04
CA ALA A 600 16.13 4.56 -1.05
C ALA A 600 15.63 5.92 -1.54
N GLY A 601 15.73 6.97 -0.72
CA GLY A 601 15.08 8.27 -0.96
C GLY A 601 13.69 8.42 -0.31
N ASP A 602 13.37 7.63 0.72
CA ASP A 602 12.23 7.92 1.60
C ASP A 602 12.56 9.14 2.48
N GLU A 603 11.97 10.29 2.19
CA GLU A 603 12.45 11.59 2.69
C GLU A 603 11.33 12.60 3.01
N VAL A 604 11.64 13.53 3.91
CA VAL A 604 10.90 14.79 4.10
C VAL A 604 11.77 15.97 3.64
N ASN A 605 11.24 16.71 2.67
CA ASN A 605 11.98 17.70 1.89
C ASN A 605 11.39 19.10 2.00
N LEU A 606 12.25 20.11 1.82
CA LEU A 606 11.92 21.54 1.91
C LEU A 606 12.47 22.29 0.70
N LEU A 607 11.58 22.91 -0.05
CA LEU A 607 11.82 23.74 -1.22
C LEU A 607 11.51 25.21 -0.89
N ASP A 608 12.55 26.05 -0.91
CA ASP A 608 12.40 27.51 -0.88
C ASP A 608 12.04 28.02 -2.29
N PRO A 609 10.90 28.69 -2.51
CA PRO A 609 10.53 29.22 -3.82
C PRO A 609 11.53 30.21 -4.42
N GLY A 610 12.35 30.86 -3.58
CA GLY A 610 13.45 31.74 -3.99
C GLY A 610 14.70 31.01 -4.45
N ALA A 611 14.82 29.70 -4.21
CA ALA A 611 15.89 28.85 -4.73
C ALA A 611 15.59 28.27 -6.12
N ILE A 612 14.38 28.49 -6.66
CA ILE A 612 13.95 27.95 -7.96
C ILE A 612 14.54 28.83 -9.08
N GLY A 613 15.65 28.37 -9.67
CA GLY A 613 16.33 29.07 -10.76
C GLY A 613 15.51 29.19 -12.05
N GLY A 614 15.92 30.13 -12.91
CA GLY A 614 15.24 30.46 -14.18
C GLY A 614 15.40 29.45 -15.32
N SER A 615 15.92 28.26 -15.06
CA SER A 615 16.02 27.14 -15.99
C SER A 615 15.91 25.81 -15.23
N GLU A 616 15.47 24.74 -15.89
CA GLU A 616 15.25 23.46 -15.22
C GLU A 616 16.48 22.95 -14.45
N GLY A 617 17.67 22.94 -15.08
CA GLY A 617 18.92 22.53 -14.41
C GLY A 617 19.39 23.45 -13.27
N ALA A 618 18.78 24.61 -13.07
CA ALA A 618 19.05 25.55 -11.98
C ALA A 618 18.02 25.47 -10.83
N THR A 619 17.09 24.51 -10.88
CA THR A 619 16.20 24.16 -9.75
C THR A 619 16.93 23.31 -8.69
N PRO A 620 16.38 23.13 -7.48
CA PRO A 620 16.88 22.13 -6.54
C PRO A 620 16.72 20.68 -7.06
N TYR A 621 17.67 19.81 -6.72
CA TYR A 621 17.72 18.39 -7.09
C TYR A 621 17.76 17.52 -5.82
N TYR A 622 16.79 16.62 -5.69
CA TYR A 622 16.53 15.74 -4.52
C TYR A 622 16.93 14.27 -4.76
N GLY A 623 17.91 14.04 -5.64
CA GLY A 623 18.88 12.95 -5.45
C GLY A 623 18.56 11.67 -6.22
N PHE A 624 17.29 11.32 -6.35
CA PHE A 624 16.88 10.17 -7.17
C PHE A 624 17.09 10.47 -8.67
N PRO A 625 17.59 9.51 -9.49
CA PRO A 625 18.08 8.18 -9.13
C PRO A 625 19.60 8.15 -8.82
N LEU A 626 20.32 9.27 -8.94
CA LEU A 626 21.79 9.26 -8.91
C LEU A 626 22.37 8.94 -7.52
N ALA A 627 21.74 9.39 -6.45
CA ALA A 627 22.14 9.15 -5.06
C ALA A 627 22.05 7.67 -4.63
N LEU A 628 21.36 6.82 -5.40
CA LEU A 628 21.33 5.36 -5.17
C LEU A 628 22.68 4.67 -5.44
N ASN A 629 23.66 5.40 -6.00
CA ASN A 629 24.93 4.84 -6.50
C ASN A 629 26.17 5.18 -5.65
N GLY A 630 25.99 5.76 -4.46
CA GLY A 630 27.09 6.12 -3.57
C GLY A 630 26.80 7.38 -2.75
N ALA A 631 27.84 8.07 -2.30
CA ALA A 631 27.68 9.36 -1.64
C ALA A 631 27.11 10.40 -2.65
N PRO A 632 26.06 11.18 -2.28
CA PRO A 632 25.54 12.23 -3.13
C PRO A 632 26.58 13.36 -3.32
N PRO A 633 26.59 14.05 -4.47
CA PRO A 633 27.55 15.15 -4.72
C PRO A 633 27.38 16.35 -3.78
N ASP A 634 28.44 17.13 -3.52
CA ASP A 634 28.41 18.31 -2.64
C ASP A 634 27.46 19.46 -3.08
N TRP A 635 26.94 19.40 -4.31
CA TRP A 635 25.92 20.34 -4.84
C TRP A 635 24.48 19.86 -4.59
N TYR A 636 24.31 18.70 -3.97
CA TYR A 636 23.02 18.07 -3.67
C TYR A 636 22.14 18.90 -2.73
N THR A 637 20.82 18.90 -2.95
CA THR A 637 19.86 19.49 -2.00
C THR A 637 19.48 18.45 -0.96
N ALA A 638 20.21 18.43 0.17
CA ALA A 638 19.97 17.47 1.24
C ALA A 638 18.55 17.60 1.84
N PRO A 639 17.90 16.47 2.20
CA PRO A 639 16.60 16.48 2.85
C PRO A 639 16.64 17.06 4.26
N VAL A 640 15.46 17.43 4.77
CA VAL A 640 15.30 17.87 6.16
C VAL A 640 15.28 16.68 7.12
N ALA A 641 14.72 15.55 6.69
CA ALA A 641 14.85 14.26 7.37
C ALA A 641 14.86 13.12 6.35
N THR A 642 15.84 12.23 6.46
CA THR A 642 15.78 10.90 5.85
C THR A 642 14.96 9.97 6.72
N LEU A 643 14.29 9.01 6.09
CA LEU A 643 13.57 7.92 6.74
C LEU A 643 14.26 6.59 6.44
N VAL A 644 13.74 5.50 7.00
CA VAL A 644 14.18 4.13 6.66
C VAL A 644 13.63 3.72 5.29
N ASN A 645 14.34 2.85 4.57
CA ASN A 645 13.87 2.31 3.30
C ASN A 645 12.49 1.65 3.45
N SER A 646 11.62 1.89 2.47
CA SER A 646 10.21 1.50 2.45
C SER A 646 9.36 2.12 3.57
N ALA A 647 9.74 3.29 4.09
CA ALA A 647 8.86 4.07 4.99
C ALA A 647 7.61 4.57 4.26
N ALA A 648 7.71 4.93 2.97
CA ALA A 648 6.58 5.45 2.18
C ALA A 648 5.80 6.57 2.91
N PRO A 649 6.43 7.74 3.16
CA PRO A 649 5.76 8.86 3.80
C PRO A 649 4.60 9.42 2.94
N THR A 650 3.49 9.77 3.57
CA THR A 650 2.23 10.14 2.90
C THR A 650 1.88 11.62 3.11
N GLY A 651 0.63 11.97 3.44
CA GLY A 651 0.18 13.35 3.60
C GLY A 651 1.00 14.11 4.64
N ILE A 652 1.15 15.42 4.44
CA ILE A 652 2.03 16.31 5.20
C ILE A 652 1.32 17.63 5.47
N ALA A 653 1.50 18.18 6.67
CA ALA A 653 0.91 19.46 7.07
C ALA A 653 1.82 20.25 8.02
N TRP A 654 1.79 21.58 7.93
CA TRP A 654 2.38 22.46 8.93
C TRP A 654 1.39 22.71 10.09
N ALA A 655 1.81 22.46 11.32
CA ALA A 655 1.07 22.80 12.54
C ALA A 655 2.04 23.08 13.70
N TYR A 656 1.64 23.89 14.69
CA TYR A 656 2.39 24.06 15.96
C TYR A 656 3.90 24.35 15.79
N ASP A 657 4.25 25.24 14.86
CA ASP A 657 5.63 25.57 14.45
C ASP A 657 6.50 24.37 14.02
N THR A 658 5.91 23.32 13.45
CA THR A 658 6.62 22.20 12.82
C THR A 658 5.80 21.49 11.74
N ILE A 659 6.40 20.47 11.13
CA ILE A 659 5.79 19.57 10.16
C ILE A 659 5.29 18.30 10.84
N TYR A 660 4.11 17.85 10.44
CA TYR A 660 3.52 16.54 10.73
C TYR A 660 3.30 15.79 9.42
N PHE A 661 3.54 14.48 9.40
CA PHE A 661 3.37 13.65 8.20
C PHE A 661 2.96 12.21 8.53
N GLY A 662 2.23 11.58 7.63
CA GLY A 662 1.91 10.16 7.70
C GLY A 662 3.06 9.29 7.19
N VAL A 663 3.13 8.06 7.68
CA VAL A 663 4.02 6.99 7.21
C VAL A 663 3.17 5.76 6.95
N TYR A 664 3.13 5.30 5.70
CA TYR A 664 2.32 4.16 5.27
C TYR A 664 3.04 2.83 5.44
N GLY A 665 4.34 2.81 5.16
CA GLY A 665 5.17 1.62 5.19
C GLY A 665 5.87 1.41 6.54
N ARG A 666 7.18 1.16 6.50
CA ARG A 666 8.01 0.77 7.63
C ARG A 666 7.88 1.71 8.83
N TYR A 667 7.38 1.15 9.94
CA TYR A 667 6.97 1.84 11.18
C TYR A 667 5.76 2.78 11.00
N PRO A 668 4.59 2.27 10.59
CA PRO A 668 3.47 3.10 10.12
C PRO A 668 2.81 3.93 11.23
N GLY A 669 2.48 5.19 10.92
CA GLY A 669 1.91 6.09 11.91
C GLY A 669 1.95 7.57 11.56
N LEU A 670 1.65 8.41 12.55
CA LEU A 670 1.80 9.86 12.44
C LEU A 670 3.15 10.25 13.03
N TYR A 671 3.93 10.97 12.25
CA TYR A 671 5.21 11.53 12.62
C TYR A 671 5.12 13.05 12.73
N ARG A 672 6.06 13.63 13.48
CA ARG A 672 6.38 15.05 13.44
C ARG A 672 7.88 15.27 13.32
N LEU A 673 8.30 16.44 12.87
CA LEU A 673 9.68 16.89 13.02
C LEU A 673 9.88 17.64 14.34
N GLY A 674 11.04 17.46 14.97
CA GLY A 674 11.44 18.16 16.19
C GLY A 674 12.95 18.39 16.26
N ARG A 675 13.40 19.34 17.09
CA ARG A 675 14.83 19.65 17.26
C ARG A 675 15.43 19.00 18.51
N ALA A 676 16.46 18.18 18.32
CA ALA A 676 17.26 17.68 19.44
C ALA A 676 18.17 18.79 20.03
N ALA A 677 18.73 18.53 21.20
CA ALA A 677 19.54 19.51 21.96
C ALA A 677 20.89 19.86 21.29
N ASP A 678 21.36 19.03 20.36
CA ASP A 678 22.54 19.30 19.51
C ASP A 678 22.20 20.14 18.26
N GLY A 679 20.92 20.45 18.04
CA GLY A 679 20.43 21.20 16.89
C GLY A 679 20.00 20.34 15.69
N SER A 680 20.18 19.02 15.74
CA SER A 680 19.72 18.11 14.70
C SER A 680 18.20 18.03 14.62
N VAL A 681 17.68 17.64 13.45
CA VAL A 681 16.24 17.38 13.23
C VAL A 681 15.98 15.88 13.43
N ALA A 682 14.97 15.56 14.24
CA ALA A 682 14.50 14.20 14.48
C ALA A 682 13.08 14.03 13.94
N ALA A 683 12.81 12.89 13.29
CA ALA A 683 11.48 12.45 12.91
C ALA A 683 10.89 11.59 14.03
N GLU A 684 9.92 12.12 14.77
CA GLU A 684 9.33 11.50 15.96
C GLU A 684 7.94 10.92 15.63
N ARG A 685 7.79 9.59 15.65
CA ARG A 685 6.48 8.90 15.57
C ARG A 685 5.71 9.16 16.86
N ILE A 686 4.65 9.97 16.77
CA ILE A 686 3.79 10.35 17.90
C ILE A 686 2.54 9.47 18.03
N LEU A 687 2.20 8.72 16.99
CA LEU A 687 1.03 7.84 16.94
C LEU A 687 1.38 6.59 16.13
N HIS A 688 1.11 5.40 16.64
CA HIS A 688 1.02 4.19 15.80
C HIS A 688 -0.37 4.14 15.14
N GLY A 689 -0.44 3.98 13.83
CA GLY A 689 -1.69 3.87 13.09
C GLY A 689 -1.44 3.49 11.64
N TRP A 690 -2.32 2.68 11.03
CA TRP A 690 -2.15 2.26 9.64
C TRP A 690 -3.50 2.11 8.91
N PRO A 691 -3.57 2.41 7.60
CA PRO A 691 -2.67 3.29 6.86
C PRO A 691 -3.10 4.76 7.03
N ILE A 692 -2.18 5.63 7.43
CA ILE A 692 -2.41 7.09 7.41
C ILE A 692 -2.10 7.59 6.00
N LEU A 693 -3.06 8.26 5.35
CA LEU A 693 -2.92 8.76 3.98
C LEU A 693 -2.99 10.28 3.95
N ALA A 694 -4.04 10.87 4.53
CA ALA A 694 -4.20 12.31 4.61
C ALA A 694 -3.72 12.85 5.97
N VAL A 695 -3.01 13.98 5.94
CA VAL A 695 -2.69 14.80 7.11
C VAL A 695 -2.93 16.26 6.71
N ALA A 696 -3.68 17.01 7.50
CA ALA A 696 -4.03 18.41 7.22
C ALA A 696 -4.21 19.23 8.50
N THR A 697 -4.10 20.56 8.40
CA THR A 697 -4.31 21.49 9.52
C THR A 697 -5.60 22.29 9.28
N ALA A 698 -6.48 22.32 10.28
CA ALA A 698 -7.73 23.06 10.23
C ALA A 698 -7.55 24.55 10.60
N PRO A 699 -8.52 25.44 10.29
CA PRO A 699 -8.44 26.87 10.62
C PRO A 699 -8.40 27.20 12.13
N ASP A 700 -8.79 26.26 13.01
CA ASP A 700 -8.62 26.35 14.47
C ASP A 700 -7.20 25.96 14.94
N GLY A 701 -6.33 25.59 14.00
CA GLY A 701 -4.99 25.08 14.27
C GLY A 701 -4.94 23.62 14.71
N ALA A 702 -6.07 22.89 14.74
CA ALA A 702 -6.08 21.45 15.01
C ALA A 702 -5.49 20.66 13.84
N LEU A 703 -4.71 19.62 14.14
CA LEU A 703 -4.24 18.68 13.13
C LEU A 703 -5.32 17.62 12.90
N TRP A 704 -5.46 17.15 11.66
CA TRP A 704 -6.42 16.14 11.26
C TRP A 704 -5.74 15.04 10.45
N ILE A 705 -6.15 13.79 10.67
CA ILE A 705 -5.64 12.62 9.96
C ILE A 705 -6.78 11.80 9.34
N GLY A 706 -6.60 11.42 8.08
CA GLY A 706 -7.49 10.54 7.32
C GLY A 706 -6.84 9.20 7.06
N MET A 707 -7.55 8.13 7.41
CA MET A 707 -7.09 6.75 7.28
C MET A 707 -7.59 6.11 5.98
N GLY A 708 -6.86 5.13 5.46
CA GLY A 708 -7.28 4.36 4.28
C GLY A 708 -8.48 3.42 4.49
N ASN A 709 -8.96 3.23 5.73
CA ASN A 709 -10.26 2.61 6.02
C ASN A 709 -11.41 3.64 6.16
N GLY A 710 -11.12 4.93 5.96
CA GLY A 710 -12.10 6.02 6.06
C GLY A 710 -12.32 6.58 7.47
N GLY A 711 -11.64 6.06 8.48
CA GLY A 711 -11.62 6.68 9.81
C GLY A 711 -11.02 8.09 9.75
N LEU A 712 -11.69 9.06 10.38
CA LEU A 712 -11.25 10.46 10.46
C LEU A 712 -11.02 10.85 11.92
N TYR A 713 -9.88 11.48 12.22
CA TYR A 713 -9.51 11.86 13.57
C TYR A 713 -8.92 13.27 13.64
N ARG A 714 -9.17 13.94 14.77
CA ARG A 714 -8.62 15.24 15.13
C ARG A 714 -7.57 15.06 16.24
N VAL A 715 -6.45 15.74 16.12
CA VAL A 715 -5.26 15.66 16.99
C VAL A 715 -4.93 17.06 17.50
N THR A 716 -4.78 17.21 18.81
CA THR A 716 -4.48 18.50 19.46
C THR A 716 -3.46 18.32 20.59
N PRO A 717 -2.55 19.27 20.84
CA PRO A 717 -1.62 19.21 21.97
C PRO A 717 -2.29 19.68 23.26
N GLY A 718 -1.73 19.28 24.41
CA GLY A 718 -2.10 19.78 25.73
C GLY A 718 -2.93 18.83 26.60
N CYS A 719 -3.08 17.56 26.22
CA CYS A 719 -3.69 16.56 27.09
C CYS A 719 -2.68 15.98 28.10
N ASN A 720 -3.14 15.80 29.34
CA ASN A 720 -2.48 14.93 30.32
C ASN A 720 -2.92 13.49 30.01
N ASN A 721 -2.05 12.73 29.33
CA ASN A 721 -2.16 11.27 29.18
C ASN A 721 -1.27 10.59 30.24
#